data_AF-A0A8C6NKB5-F1
#
_entry.id   AF-A0A8C6NKB5-F1
#
_cell.length_a   1.000
_cell.length_b   1.000
_cell.length_c   1.000
_cell.angle_alpha   90.00
_cell.angle_beta   90.00
_cell.angle_gamma   90.00
#
_symmetry.space_group_name_H-M   'P 1'
#
loop_
_entity.id
_entity.type
_entity.pdbx_description
1 polymer ?
#
loop_
_entity_poly.entity_id
_entity_poly.type
_entity_poly.pdbx_seq_one_letter_code
_entity_poly.pdbx_strand_id
1 'polypeptide(L)'
;MRTNVWIYQTLLCVLVTLVDPGCCQKPHRQFLQKYEKTESHMMICTDCPLTPLVQRSRSQEHCARKCKKLKKRFNCRAFNFQRHNRKCHLLPFDRFTHGVQKQANINFTLYEKKDYIRECISSTKDDYRGRRSWTKSNITCQAWSDNNINEHTFYPDRYPTQDLRENFCRNPNDDPGGPWCYTTDPNVRAEECGIPQCSQEVCVTCNGEGYRGKVDHTESGKECQRWDSQKPHRHDFQPKRYRDKGLKDNYCRNPDNRLRPWCFTMDPKSPWEYCNISVCDSDPSEDADVNTTTSCVQGEGTNYRGTMNVTPEGVTCQRWDSQFPHNHSFLPQNFKCNSCVCSRDLRENYCRNPDDADYPWCFTTDPNQRRAKCTHIPRCDAEATQKIECYEDNGETYRGALSITRSGIPCANWTHHINSGDSHSTVSHVGLERNYCRNPDRDKHGPWCYTSPNNRLVWDYCKLKQCESATTPPQPNNPTRPKISCFVHINTRIVGGHEVRATDGSWVVSIQREKVHLCGGSLIREDWVLTDQQCFTSCVPELKDYSVQVGLQHLNESSGRPRLRISRLICGPEGSNLVMLKLENPAPVSEGASTIHLPVKECHIAEGTNCTVYGWGETKNTGQDEVLHSVTMPMVNNDMCSQIKGDAGESRICAGGKVGEGVCDRDYGGPLVCQEHERKVIVGVSIQRTKCASSQPALFVNVAFYSEWIYKVFKLYPTEERN
;
A
#
# COMPACT_ATOMS: atom_id res chain seq x y z
N MET A 1 -31.34 70.14 -27.98
CA MET A 1 -30.94 69.29 -26.84
C MET A 1 -31.10 67.82 -27.23
N ARG A 2 -30.00 67.04 -27.27
CA ARG A 2 -29.83 65.64 -26.76
C ARG A 2 -31.07 64.70 -26.83
N THR A 3 -31.06 63.48 -27.39
CA THR A 3 -30.16 62.32 -27.18
C THR A 3 -30.52 61.14 -28.14
N ASN A 4 -29.57 60.19 -28.29
CA ASN A 4 -29.48 59.09 -29.29
C ASN A 4 -30.24 57.77 -28.98
N VAL A 5 -30.35 56.91 -30.02
CA VAL A 5 -29.84 55.50 -30.19
C VAL A 5 -30.90 54.53 -30.77
N TRP A 6 -30.46 53.72 -31.76
CA TRP A 6 -30.94 52.40 -32.26
C TRP A 6 -31.54 52.35 -33.68
N ILE A 7 -30.74 51.94 -34.67
CA ILE A 7 -31.18 51.38 -35.97
C ILE A 7 -30.24 50.21 -36.32
N TYR A 8 -30.77 48.98 -36.37
CA TYR A 8 -30.29 47.90 -37.25
C TYR A 8 -31.31 46.74 -37.20
N GLN A 9 -32.30 46.77 -38.10
CA GLN A 9 -33.19 45.61 -38.27
C GLN A 9 -33.93 45.62 -39.63
N THR A 10 -33.20 45.60 -40.76
CA THR A 10 -33.81 45.27 -42.08
C THR A 10 -32.75 44.76 -43.06
N LEU A 11 -32.41 43.47 -42.98
CA LEU A 11 -31.81 42.68 -44.07
C LEU A 11 -31.80 41.19 -43.65
N LEU A 12 -33.01 40.62 -43.58
CA LEU A 12 -33.23 39.18 -43.41
C LEU A 12 -34.25 38.74 -44.47
N CYS A 13 -33.96 37.62 -45.14
CA CYS A 13 -34.79 36.93 -46.13
C CYS A 13 -34.87 37.57 -47.52
N VAL A 14 -33.90 37.29 -48.39
CA VAL A 14 -34.06 36.63 -49.71
C VAL A 14 -32.66 36.50 -50.30
N LEU A 15 -32.06 35.31 -50.18
CA LEU A 15 -31.02 34.70 -51.03
C LEU A 15 -30.49 33.46 -50.31
N VAL A 16 -31.36 32.46 -50.17
CA VAL A 16 -30.97 31.07 -49.89
C VAL A 16 -30.88 30.38 -51.25
N THR A 17 -29.66 30.10 -51.69
CA THR A 17 -29.20 28.94 -52.49
C THR A 17 -27.79 29.25 -53.03
N LEU A 18 -26.88 28.28 -52.90
CA LEU A 18 -25.43 28.33 -53.20
C LEU A 18 -24.52 28.81 -52.05
N VAL A 19 -24.62 28.16 -50.89
CA VAL A 19 -23.41 27.90 -50.09
C VAL A 19 -22.98 26.48 -50.44
N ASP A 20 -21.94 26.40 -51.26
CA ASP A 20 -21.16 25.20 -51.50
C ASP A 20 -20.20 25.02 -50.30
N PRO A 21 -20.40 24.07 -49.36
CA PRO A 21 -19.44 23.80 -48.31
C PRO A 21 -18.36 22.87 -48.88
N GLY A 22 -17.74 23.30 -49.97
CA GLY A 22 -16.80 22.53 -50.78
C GLY A 22 -15.36 23.05 -50.72
N CYS A 23 -15.00 23.96 -49.80
CA CYS A 23 -13.60 24.30 -49.58
C CYS A 23 -12.96 23.28 -48.62
N CYS A 24 -12.58 22.13 -49.18
CA CYS A 24 -11.58 21.25 -48.61
C CYS A 24 -10.29 22.05 -48.33
N GLN A 25 -10.12 22.58 -47.11
CA GLN A 25 -8.79 22.86 -46.60
C GLN A 25 -8.05 21.53 -46.58
N LYS A 26 -7.19 21.30 -47.59
CA LYS A 26 -6.27 20.16 -47.62
C LYS A 26 -5.63 20.07 -46.22
N PRO A 27 -5.72 18.92 -45.53
CA PRO A 27 -5.21 18.81 -44.18
C PRO A 27 -3.76 19.28 -44.19
N HIS A 28 -3.45 20.27 -43.34
CA HIS A 28 -2.13 20.89 -43.29
C HIS A 28 -1.11 19.83 -42.89
N ARG A 29 -0.49 19.18 -43.88
CA ARG A 29 0.37 18.00 -43.69
C ARG A 29 1.50 18.38 -42.75
N GLN A 30 1.53 17.78 -41.57
CA GLN A 30 2.58 18.01 -40.60
C GLN A 30 3.82 17.23 -41.06
N PHE A 31 5.00 17.85 -40.97
CA PHE A 31 6.26 17.28 -41.45
C PHE A 31 7.26 17.00 -40.33
N LEU A 32 6.96 17.40 -39.09
CA LEU A 32 7.87 17.30 -37.95
C LEU A 32 7.87 15.91 -37.32
N GLN A 33 6.89 15.06 -37.65
CA GLN A 33 6.82 13.67 -37.24
C GLN A 33 8.07 12.89 -37.68
N LYS A 34 8.61 13.26 -38.86
CA LYS A 34 9.83 12.69 -39.45
C LYS A 34 11.14 13.14 -38.80
N TYR A 35 11.08 14.00 -37.79
CA TYR A 35 12.28 14.55 -37.15
C TYR A 35 12.28 14.27 -35.65
N GLU A 36 13.46 13.92 -35.13
CA GLU A 36 13.77 13.94 -33.71
C GLU A 36 14.15 15.37 -33.31
N LYS A 37 13.50 15.90 -32.27
CA LYS A 37 13.71 17.26 -31.80
C LYS A 37 14.65 17.30 -30.60
N THR A 38 15.65 18.19 -30.64
CA THR A 38 16.42 18.58 -29.46
C THR A 38 16.30 20.09 -29.22
N GLU A 39 15.77 20.47 -28.06
CA GLU A 39 15.70 21.89 -27.65
C GLU A 39 17.06 22.42 -27.21
N SER A 40 17.27 23.74 -27.39
CA SER A 40 18.47 24.46 -26.94
C SER A 40 19.79 23.88 -27.44
N HIS A 41 19.78 23.31 -28.64
CA HIS A 41 20.96 22.73 -29.28
C HIS A 41 20.96 23.07 -30.77
N MET A 42 22.17 23.09 -31.33
CA MET A 42 22.41 23.14 -32.77
C MET A 42 23.46 22.10 -33.15
N MET A 43 23.39 21.64 -34.40
CA MET A 43 24.42 20.79 -34.99
C MET A 43 25.33 21.62 -35.89
N ILE A 44 26.64 21.52 -35.65
CA ILE A 44 27.68 22.19 -36.42
C ILE A 44 28.63 21.14 -36.99
N CYS A 45 29.31 21.49 -38.07
CA CYS A 45 30.39 20.68 -38.61
C CYS A 45 31.56 21.60 -38.93
N THR A 46 32.72 21.31 -38.36
CA THR A 46 33.94 22.09 -38.61
C THR A 46 34.62 21.69 -39.91
N ASP A 47 34.54 20.41 -40.26
CA ASP A 47 35.35 19.81 -41.34
C ASP A 47 34.50 19.14 -42.44
N CYS A 48 33.25 19.60 -42.63
CA CYS A 48 32.35 19.03 -43.63
C CYS A 48 32.57 19.65 -45.02
N PRO A 49 32.56 18.83 -46.10
CA PRO A 49 32.75 19.31 -47.46
C PRO A 49 31.59 20.17 -47.99
N LEU A 50 30.40 20.05 -47.40
CA LEU A 50 29.21 20.81 -47.80
C LEU A 50 28.72 21.72 -46.66
N THR A 51 28.62 23.02 -46.98
CA THR A 51 28.15 24.03 -46.02
C THR A 51 26.61 24.03 -45.88
N PRO A 52 26.08 24.33 -44.68
CA PRO A 52 24.66 24.52 -44.44
C PRO A 52 24.00 25.56 -45.38
N LEU A 53 22.79 25.27 -45.86
CA LEU A 53 21.98 26.22 -46.61
C LEU A 53 21.06 27.00 -45.67
N VAL A 54 21.33 28.29 -45.50
CA VAL A 54 20.53 29.18 -44.63
C VAL A 54 19.41 29.84 -45.42
N GLN A 55 18.18 29.72 -44.94
CA GLN A 55 17.00 30.37 -45.55
C GLN A 55 16.06 30.94 -44.49
N ARG A 56 15.29 31.98 -44.83
CA ARG A 56 14.18 32.45 -43.98
C ARG A 56 13.05 31.41 -43.95
N SER A 57 12.46 31.15 -42.80
CA SER A 57 11.34 30.22 -42.63
C SER A 57 10.36 30.73 -41.57
N ARG A 58 9.07 30.80 -41.94
CA ARG A 58 8.00 31.34 -41.06
C ARG A 58 7.76 30.49 -39.80
N SER A 59 8.02 29.18 -39.88
CA SER A 59 7.91 28.26 -38.75
C SER A 59 8.88 27.08 -38.91
N GLN A 60 8.99 26.29 -37.85
CA GLN A 60 9.67 24.99 -37.81
C GLN A 60 9.08 23.99 -38.84
N GLU A 61 7.75 23.91 -39.01
CA GLU A 61 7.10 23.06 -40.03
C GLU A 61 7.43 23.53 -41.45
N HIS A 62 7.50 24.85 -41.66
CA HIS A 62 7.93 25.39 -42.94
C HIS A 62 9.42 25.04 -43.22
N CYS A 63 10.27 25.02 -42.20
CA CYS A 63 11.67 24.60 -42.32
C CYS A 63 11.78 23.11 -42.68
N ALA A 64 11.02 22.25 -41.98
CA ALA A 64 10.93 20.82 -42.30
C ALA A 64 10.44 20.55 -43.73
N ARG A 65 9.46 21.32 -44.21
CA ARG A 65 8.97 21.24 -45.61
C ARG A 65 10.06 21.63 -46.61
N LYS A 66 10.87 22.65 -46.32
CA LYS A 66 12.01 23.06 -47.15
C LYS A 66 13.08 21.98 -47.21
N CYS A 67 13.43 21.40 -46.05
CA CYS A 67 14.36 20.27 -45.96
C CYS A 67 13.87 19.05 -46.77
N LYS A 68 12.58 18.74 -46.74
CA LYS A 68 12.00 17.66 -47.57
C LYS A 68 12.09 17.93 -49.08
N LYS A 69 11.89 19.19 -49.50
CA LYS A 69 11.90 19.59 -50.91
C LYS A 69 13.31 19.78 -51.49
N LEU A 70 14.32 19.93 -50.63
CA LEU A 70 15.71 20.09 -51.04
C LEU A 70 16.26 18.75 -51.53
N LYS A 71 16.24 18.54 -52.85
CA LYS A 71 16.84 17.36 -53.52
C LYS A 71 17.96 17.70 -54.50
N LYS A 72 17.98 18.94 -55.03
CA LYS A 72 18.89 19.33 -56.12
C LYS A 72 20.32 19.70 -55.67
N ARG A 73 20.53 20.03 -54.40
CA ARG A 73 21.82 20.52 -53.90
C ARG A 73 22.53 19.49 -53.02
N PHE A 74 21.78 18.89 -52.11
CA PHE A 74 22.20 17.79 -51.26
C PHE A 74 20.97 17.18 -50.60
N ASN A 75 21.12 15.96 -50.07
CA ASN A 75 20.10 15.34 -49.23
C ASN A 75 20.10 16.00 -47.85
N CYS A 76 19.06 16.78 -47.54
CA CYS A 76 18.95 17.43 -46.23
C CYS A 76 18.72 16.36 -45.15
N ARG A 77 19.62 16.24 -44.17
CA ARG A 77 19.55 15.22 -43.10
C ARG A 77 19.11 15.77 -41.76
N ALA A 78 19.39 17.04 -41.50
CA ALA A 78 18.95 17.73 -40.29
C ALA A 78 18.71 19.22 -40.59
N PHE A 79 18.13 19.95 -39.64
CA PHE A 79 18.09 21.40 -39.69
C PHE A 79 18.17 22.04 -38.30
N ASN A 80 18.86 23.19 -38.22
CA ASN A 80 18.80 24.06 -37.04
C ASN A 80 17.79 25.18 -37.31
N PHE A 81 16.79 25.32 -36.44
CA PHE A 81 15.82 26.40 -36.51
C PHE A 81 16.12 27.47 -35.45
N GLN A 82 16.38 28.69 -35.90
CA GLN A 82 16.63 29.84 -35.04
C GLN A 82 15.31 30.53 -34.69
N ARG A 83 14.91 30.52 -33.41
CA ARG A 83 13.57 30.95 -32.97
C ARG A 83 13.30 32.44 -33.23
N HIS A 84 14.22 33.31 -32.84
CA HIS A 84 14.04 34.77 -32.91
C HIS A 84 14.08 35.32 -34.33
N ASN A 85 15.10 34.91 -35.11
CA ASN A 85 15.34 35.45 -36.45
C ASN A 85 14.58 34.71 -37.56
N ARG A 86 13.83 33.65 -37.21
CA ARG A 86 13.08 32.82 -38.16
C ARG A 86 13.96 32.32 -39.31
N LYS A 87 15.21 31.94 -38.98
CA LYS A 87 16.19 31.37 -39.91
C LYS A 87 16.23 29.86 -39.76
N CYS A 88 16.35 29.18 -40.89
CA CYS A 88 16.36 27.74 -41.04
C CYS A 88 17.70 27.37 -41.69
N HIS A 89 18.54 26.65 -40.97
CA HIS A 89 19.84 26.17 -41.45
C HIS A 89 19.65 24.71 -41.85
N LEU A 90 19.55 24.45 -43.15
CA LEU A 90 19.38 23.11 -43.71
C LEU A 90 20.74 22.42 -43.79
N LEU A 91 20.88 21.24 -43.19
CA LEU A 91 22.16 20.56 -43.00
C LEU A 91 22.27 19.33 -43.93
N PRO A 92 23.39 19.18 -44.65
CA PRO A 92 23.68 17.98 -45.48
C PRO A 92 24.21 16.79 -44.67
N PHE A 93 24.57 17.02 -43.40
CA PHE A 93 25.17 16.04 -42.51
C PHE A 93 24.24 15.67 -41.37
N ASP A 94 24.49 14.50 -40.80
CA ASP A 94 23.84 13.96 -39.62
C ASP A 94 24.86 13.84 -38.48
N ARG A 95 24.42 13.43 -37.29
CA ARG A 95 25.30 13.35 -36.11
C ARG A 95 26.44 12.33 -36.20
N PHE A 96 26.41 11.43 -37.19
CA PHE A 96 27.44 10.40 -37.38
C PHE A 96 28.43 10.76 -38.48
N THR A 97 28.21 11.86 -39.21
CA THR A 97 29.20 12.38 -40.15
C THR A 97 30.44 12.83 -39.38
N HIS A 98 31.63 12.46 -39.88
CA HIS A 98 32.91 12.87 -39.30
C HIS A 98 33.02 14.41 -39.19
N GLY A 99 33.54 14.92 -38.07
CA GLY A 99 33.68 16.36 -37.79
C GLY A 99 32.39 17.08 -37.36
N VAL A 100 31.28 16.35 -37.18
CA VAL A 100 30.02 16.92 -36.68
C VAL A 100 29.98 16.91 -35.15
N GLN A 101 29.57 18.03 -34.58
CA GLN A 101 29.36 18.18 -33.14
C GLN A 101 27.99 18.77 -32.83
N LYS A 102 27.41 18.32 -31.73
CA LYS A 102 26.17 18.85 -31.16
C LYS A 102 26.54 19.87 -30.08
N GLN A 103 26.19 21.14 -30.31
CA GLN A 103 26.53 22.24 -29.44
C GLN A 103 25.28 22.78 -28.72
N ALA A 104 25.37 23.01 -27.41
CA ALA A 104 24.33 23.67 -26.65
C ALA A 104 24.19 25.14 -27.10
N ASN A 105 23.00 25.53 -27.53
CA ASN A 105 22.70 26.91 -27.93
C ASN A 105 21.19 27.19 -27.79
N ILE A 106 20.84 28.05 -26.84
CA ILE A 106 19.45 28.40 -26.50
C ILE A 106 18.66 29.04 -27.66
N ASN A 107 19.34 29.66 -28.62
CA ASN A 107 18.71 30.35 -29.74
C ASN A 107 18.21 29.38 -30.82
N PHE A 108 18.68 28.14 -30.78
CA PHE A 108 18.42 27.13 -31.79
C PHE A 108 17.64 25.95 -31.24
N THR A 109 16.87 25.33 -32.13
CA THR A 109 16.28 24.01 -31.91
C THR A 109 16.70 23.12 -33.07
N LEU A 110 17.31 22.00 -32.74
CA LEU A 110 17.82 21.02 -33.68
C LEU A 110 16.71 20.02 -34.02
N TYR A 111 16.57 19.72 -35.30
CA TYR A 111 15.66 18.70 -35.82
C TYR A 111 16.44 17.76 -36.75
N GLU A 112 16.56 16.50 -36.37
CA GLU A 112 17.31 15.47 -37.11
C GLU A 112 16.33 14.52 -37.76
N LYS A 113 16.49 14.23 -39.06
CA LYS A 113 15.58 13.27 -39.73
C LYS A 113 15.77 11.88 -39.14
N LYS A 114 14.66 11.28 -38.73
CA LYS A 114 14.63 9.96 -38.12
C LYS A 114 15.22 8.87 -39.00
N ASP A 115 15.00 8.96 -40.32
CA ASP A 115 15.48 7.99 -41.31
C ASP A 115 17.01 7.80 -41.25
N TYR A 116 17.76 8.87 -40.93
CA TYR A 116 19.22 8.88 -40.88
C TYR A 116 19.81 8.55 -39.49
N ILE A 117 18.96 8.43 -38.46
CA ILE A 117 19.39 8.18 -37.07
C ILE A 117 18.81 6.88 -36.48
N ARG A 118 17.97 6.18 -37.26
CA ARG A 118 17.42 4.87 -36.92
C ARG A 118 18.28 3.78 -37.55
N GLU A 119 18.45 2.70 -36.81
CA GLU A 119 19.13 1.49 -37.28
C GLU A 119 18.11 0.35 -37.53
N CYS A 120 16.83 0.70 -37.67
CA CYS A 120 15.70 -0.20 -37.83
C CYS A 120 14.73 0.29 -38.93
N ILE A 121 13.90 -0.61 -39.46
CA ILE A 121 12.89 -0.31 -40.49
C ILE A 121 11.55 0.01 -39.83
N SER A 122 10.91 1.13 -40.19
CA SER A 122 9.70 1.63 -39.52
C SER A 122 8.42 1.55 -40.36
N SER A 123 8.51 1.20 -41.65
CA SER A 123 7.35 1.19 -42.57
C SER A 123 7.51 0.13 -43.65
N THR A 124 6.43 -0.17 -44.38
CA THR A 124 6.41 -1.15 -45.49
C THR A 124 7.12 -0.67 -46.76
N LYS A 125 7.57 0.59 -46.82
CA LYS A 125 8.44 1.09 -47.89
C LYS A 125 9.86 1.13 -47.33
N ASP A 126 10.77 0.32 -47.85
CA ASP A 126 12.14 0.17 -47.37
C ASP A 126 13.00 1.42 -47.62
N ASP A 127 12.74 2.49 -46.87
CA ASP A 127 13.47 3.75 -46.91
C ASP A 127 14.59 3.83 -45.87
N TYR A 128 15.16 2.68 -45.47
CA TYR A 128 16.26 2.60 -44.51
C TYR A 128 17.46 3.47 -44.95
N ARG A 129 17.93 4.33 -44.05
CA ARG A 129 19.11 5.22 -44.24
C ARG A 129 20.09 5.16 -43.07
N GLY A 130 20.07 4.09 -42.27
CA GLY A 130 21.01 3.87 -41.18
C GLY A 130 22.40 3.45 -41.67
N ARG A 131 23.23 2.94 -40.76
CA ARG A 131 24.67 2.70 -40.94
C ARG A 131 25.08 1.22 -40.86
N ARG A 132 24.13 0.28 -40.87
CA ARG A 132 24.42 -1.16 -40.97
C ARG A 132 25.35 -1.40 -42.15
N SER A 133 26.51 -2.02 -41.90
CA SER A 133 27.59 -2.23 -42.89
C SER A 133 28.07 -3.68 -42.93
N TRP A 134 27.22 -4.60 -42.47
CA TRP A 134 27.44 -6.04 -42.53
C TRP A 134 26.14 -6.78 -42.78
N THR A 135 26.26 -7.94 -43.41
CA THR A 135 25.14 -8.79 -43.85
C THR A 135 24.56 -9.60 -42.69
N LYS A 136 23.47 -10.33 -42.91
CA LYS A 136 22.90 -11.26 -41.91
C LYS A 136 23.88 -12.37 -41.51
N SER A 137 24.76 -12.81 -42.44
CA SER A 137 25.81 -13.80 -42.19
C SER A 137 27.09 -13.17 -41.63
N ASN A 138 27.02 -11.92 -41.14
CA ASN A 138 28.12 -11.18 -40.55
C ASN A 138 29.31 -10.91 -41.49
N ILE A 139 29.04 -10.80 -42.81
CA ILE A 139 30.04 -10.46 -43.81
C ILE A 139 30.08 -8.94 -43.98
N THR A 140 31.27 -8.35 -44.04
CA THR A 140 31.42 -6.90 -44.21
C THR A 140 30.97 -6.48 -45.60
N CYS A 141 30.27 -5.34 -45.69
CA CYS A 141 29.83 -4.79 -46.95
C CYS A 141 30.99 -4.12 -47.70
N GLN A 142 31.03 -4.29 -49.01
CA GLN A 142 31.81 -3.48 -49.94
C GLN A 142 31.19 -2.08 -50.06
N ALA A 143 32.03 -1.05 -50.19
CA ALA A 143 31.55 0.31 -50.40
C ALA A 143 30.86 0.45 -51.78
N TRP A 144 29.75 1.18 -51.86
CA TRP A 144 29.02 1.39 -53.13
C TRP A 144 29.82 2.18 -54.17
N SER A 145 30.88 2.87 -53.75
CA SER A 145 31.82 3.55 -54.63
C SER A 145 32.98 2.66 -55.09
N ASP A 146 33.17 1.51 -54.44
CA ASP A 146 34.22 0.55 -54.75
C ASP A 146 33.67 -0.54 -55.68
N ASN A 147 34.52 -1.04 -56.57
CA ASN A 147 34.20 -2.07 -57.55
C ASN A 147 35.28 -3.16 -57.62
N ASN A 148 36.22 -3.19 -56.66
CA ASN A 148 37.42 -4.03 -56.70
C ASN A 148 37.17 -5.53 -56.46
N ILE A 149 36.15 -5.88 -55.65
CA ILE A 149 35.85 -7.29 -55.32
C ILE A 149 34.65 -7.76 -56.16
N ASN A 150 33.51 -7.10 -55.99
CA ASN A 150 32.28 -7.36 -56.72
C ASN A 150 31.97 -6.20 -57.66
N GLU A 151 32.07 -6.41 -58.97
CA GLU A 151 31.69 -5.39 -59.95
C GLU A 151 30.17 -5.17 -59.96
N HIS A 152 29.71 -3.92 -59.96
CA HIS A 152 28.28 -3.60 -59.99
C HIS A 152 27.95 -2.25 -60.68
N THR A 153 26.65 -1.94 -60.79
CA THR A 153 26.13 -0.72 -61.47
C THR A 153 25.54 0.32 -60.52
N PHE A 154 25.37 0.00 -59.23
CA PHE A 154 24.76 0.87 -58.22
C PHE A 154 25.78 1.83 -57.61
N TYR A 155 26.10 2.90 -58.34
CA TYR A 155 27.01 3.94 -57.86
C TYR A 155 26.27 5.14 -57.24
N PRO A 156 26.87 5.81 -56.24
CA PRO A 156 26.28 6.98 -55.60
C PRO A 156 25.93 8.11 -56.58
N ASP A 157 26.77 8.33 -57.59
CA ASP A 157 26.58 9.37 -58.60
C ASP A 157 25.44 9.07 -59.58
N ARG A 158 25.17 7.78 -59.85
CA ARG A 158 24.06 7.35 -60.70
C ARG A 158 22.73 7.31 -59.96
N TYR A 159 22.76 7.05 -58.64
CA TYR A 159 21.58 6.92 -57.79
C TYR A 159 21.60 7.88 -56.58
N PRO A 160 21.67 9.22 -56.79
CA PRO A 160 21.90 10.20 -55.73
C PRO A 160 20.75 10.30 -54.70
N THR A 161 19.56 9.81 -55.04
CA THR A 161 18.40 9.77 -54.14
C THR A 161 18.37 8.54 -53.23
N GLN A 162 19.19 7.51 -53.52
CA GLN A 162 19.22 6.26 -52.77
C GLN A 162 20.16 6.29 -51.56
N ASP A 163 20.93 7.39 -51.39
CA ASP A 163 21.86 7.56 -50.26
C ASP A 163 22.85 6.39 -50.12
N LEU A 164 23.40 5.94 -51.24
CA LEU A 164 24.43 4.91 -51.32
C LEU A 164 25.75 5.46 -50.77
N ARG A 165 25.86 5.60 -49.45
CA ARG A 165 27.05 6.13 -48.78
C ARG A 165 27.85 5.01 -48.17
N GLU A 166 29.18 5.16 -48.23
CA GLU A 166 30.12 4.19 -47.69
C GLU A 166 29.75 2.77 -48.17
N ASN A 167 29.75 1.82 -47.25
CA ASN A 167 29.28 0.45 -47.43
C ASN A 167 27.97 0.16 -46.69
N PHE A 168 27.13 1.18 -46.46
CA PHE A 168 25.90 0.99 -45.70
C PHE A 168 24.84 0.24 -46.50
N CYS A 169 24.12 -0.69 -45.88
CA CYS A 169 23.05 -1.46 -46.52
C CYS A 169 21.93 -0.56 -47.04
N ARG A 170 21.49 -0.81 -48.28
CA ARG A 170 20.45 -0.03 -48.97
C ARG A 170 19.61 -0.95 -49.85
N ASN A 171 18.45 -0.46 -50.29
CA ASN A 171 17.58 -1.18 -51.21
C ASN A 171 17.33 -0.35 -52.49
N PRO A 172 18.33 -0.21 -53.38
CA PRO A 172 18.21 0.65 -54.56
C PRO A 172 17.26 0.09 -55.64
N ASN A 173 16.95 -1.21 -55.60
CA ASN A 173 16.12 -1.94 -56.55
C ASN A 173 14.74 -2.34 -56.00
N ASP A 174 14.35 -1.85 -54.82
CA ASP A 174 13.09 -2.19 -54.14
C ASP A 174 12.89 -3.72 -53.99
N ASP A 175 13.98 -4.43 -53.65
CA ASP A 175 14.00 -5.86 -53.40
C ASP A 175 13.06 -6.25 -52.24
N PRO A 176 12.21 -7.28 -52.37
CA PRO A 176 11.30 -7.71 -51.31
C PRO A 176 12.01 -8.29 -50.08
N GLY A 177 13.27 -8.70 -50.19
CA GLY A 177 14.12 -9.12 -49.07
C GLY A 177 14.61 -7.94 -48.21
N GLY A 178 14.42 -6.70 -48.67
CA GLY A 178 14.80 -5.49 -47.94
C GLY A 178 16.24 -5.04 -48.20
N PRO A 179 16.83 -4.23 -47.29
CA PRO A 179 18.15 -3.65 -47.50
C PRO A 179 19.28 -4.70 -47.55
N TRP A 180 20.13 -4.58 -48.57
CA TRP A 180 21.25 -5.47 -48.85
C TRP A 180 22.51 -4.68 -49.17
N CYS A 181 23.64 -5.38 -49.31
CA CYS A 181 24.89 -4.80 -49.79
C CYS A 181 25.69 -5.83 -50.61
N TYR A 182 26.60 -5.35 -51.44
CA TYR A 182 27.68 -6.19 -51.99
C TYR A 182 28.63 -6.54 -50.85
N THR A 183 29.19 -7.76 -50.84
CA THR A 183 30.04 -8.20 -49.74
C THR A 183 31.52 -8.14 -50.09
N THR A 184 32.38 -8.18 -49.08
CA THR A 184 33.83 -8.32 -49.25
C THR A 184 34.27 -9.77 -49.50
N ASP A 185 33.38 -10.75 -49.39
CA ASP A 185 33.66 -12.16 -49.69
C ASP A 185 33.39 -12.41 -51.19
N PRO A 186 34.39 -12.84 -51.99
CA PRO A 186 34.19 -13.14 -53.40
C PRO A 186 33.23 -14.32 -53.65
N ASN A 187 32.99 -15.19 -52.66
CA ASN A 187 32.06 -16.31 -52.79
C ASN A 187 30.59 -15.89 -52.57
N VAL A 188 30.36 -14.73 -51.94
CA VAL A 188 29.03 -14.20 -51.65
C VAL A 188 28.90 -12.82 -52.27
N ARG A 189 28.44 -12.75 -53.51
CA ARG A 189 28.38 -11.47 -54.27
C ARG A 189 27.59 -10.38 -53.56
N ALA A 190 26.38 -10.70 -53.09
CA ALA A 190 25.51 -9.78 -52.37
C ALA A 190 24.62 -10.56 -51.41
N GLU A 191 24.29 -9.96 -50.28
CA GLU A 191 23.43 -10.58 -49.26
C GLU A 191 22.62 -9.49 -48.53
N GLU A 192 21.42 -9.87 -48.08
CA GLU A 192 20.59 -9.03 -47.22
C GLU A 192 21.23 -8.78 -45.84
N CYS A 193 20.92 -7.62 -45.26
CA CYS A 193 21.58 -7.20 -44.03
C CYS A 193 20.88 -7.60 -42.73
N GLY A 194 19.69 -8.22 -42.82
CA GLY A 194 18.92 -8.65 -41.66
C GLY A 194 18.55 -7.49 -40.73
N ILE A 195 18.14 -6.35 -41.30
CA ILE A 195 17.82 -5.15 -40.51
C ILE A 195 16.51 -5.37 -39.76
N PRO A 196 16.47 -5.25 -38.43
CA PRO A 196 15.27 -5.51 -37.66
C PRO A 196 14.20 -4.45 -37.92
N GLN A 197 12.94 -4.83 -37.79
CA GLN A 197 11.85 -3.87 -37.71
C GLN A 197 12.00 -3.05 -36.41
N CYS A 198 11.62 -1.78 -36.43
CA CYS A 198 11.68 -0.94 -35.23
C CYS A 198 10.77 -1.47 -34.10
N SER A 199 9.75 -2.26 -34.44
CA SER A 199 8.91 -3.01 -33.49
C SER A 199 9.63 -4.20 -32.84
N GLN A 200 10.76 -4.64 -33.38
CA GLN A 200 11.57 -5.78 -32.94
C GLN A 200 12.91 -5.36 -32.32
N GLU A 201 13.42 -4.15 -32.64
CA GLU A 201 14.68 -3.62 -32.08
C GLU A 201 14.61 -3.48 -30.55
N VAL A 202 13.47 -3.02 -30.05
CA VAL A 202 13.18 -2.94 -28.62
C VAL A 202 11.84 -3.59 -28.41
N CYS A 203 11.84 -4.67 -27.65
CA CYS A 203 10.62 -5.37 -27.28
C CYS A 203 9.95 -4.71 -26.07
N VAL A 204 8.65 -4.97 -25.91
CA VAL A 204 7.84 -4.53 -24.79
C VAL A 204 7.92 -5.59 -23.70
N THR A 205 8.34 -5.16 -22.52
CA THR A 205 8.09 -5.88 -21.27
C THR A 205 6.77 -5.36 -20.69
N CYS A 206 5.97 -6.27 -20.17
CA CYS A 206 4.67 -5.95 -19.56
C CYS A 206 3.74 -5.22 -20.52
N ASN A 207 3.14 -4.13 -20.06
CA ASN A 207 2.29 -3.28 -20.88
C ASN A 207 3.07 -2.11 -21.50
N GLY A 208 4.40 -2.08 -21.36
CA GLY A 208 5.27 -1.12 -22.03
C GLY A 208 5.29 0.29 -21.44
N GLU A 209 5.05 0.46 -20.14
CA GLU A 209 5.30 1.75 -19.45
C GLU A 209 6.77 2.18 -19.55
N GLY A 210 7.68 1.23 -19.37
CA GLY A 210 9.12 1.40 -19.55
C GLY A 210 9.56 1.45 -21.02
N TYR A 211 8.65 1.24 -21.98
CA TYR A 211 9.01 1.19 -23.39
C TYR A 211 9.58 2.53 -23.86
N ARG A 212 10.82 2.50 -24.38
CA ARG A 212 11.53 3.67 -24.93
C ARG A 212 11.94 3.50 -26.39
N GLY A 213 11.45 2.46 -27.07
CA GLY A 213 11.73 2.21 -28.47
C GLY A 213 11.21 3.30 -29.43
N LYS A 214 11.59 3.17 -30.69
CA LYS A 214 11.44 4.22 -31.73
C LYS A 214 10.26 3.99 -32.69
N VAL A 215 9.32 3.11 -32.35
CA VAL A 215 8.07 2.90 -33.10
C VAL A 215 7.23 4.17 -33.05
N ASP A 216 6.81 4.67 -34.22
CA ASP A 216 5.99 5.87 -34.38
C ASP A 216 4.82 5.70 -35.36
N HIS A 217 4.40 4.45 -35.55
CA HIS A 217 3.21 4.08 -36.32
C HIS A 217 2.34 3.12 -35.49
N THR A 218 1.03 3.23 -35.67
CA THR A 218 0.04 2.36 -35.00
C THR A 218 0.01 0.98 -35.65
N GLU A 219 -0.72 0.03 -35.05
CA GLU A 219 -0.88 -1.32 -35.60
C GLU A 219 -1.56 -1.34 -36.99
N SER A 220 -2.47 -0.40 -37.28
CA SER A 220 -3.01 -0.22 -38.63
C SER A 220 -2.13 0.62 -39.57
N GLY A 221 -0.92 1.01 -39.12
CA GLY A 221 0.05 1.76 -39.91
C GLY A 221 -0.18 3.27 -39.97
N LYS A 222 -1.01 3.84 -39.07
CA LYS A 222 -1.22 5.30 -39.02
C LYS A 222 -0.03 5.98 -38.35
N GLU A 223 0.41 7.10 -38.93
CA GLU A 223 1.51 7.91 -38.38
C GLU A 223 1.07 8.53 -37.05
N CYS A 224 1.90 8.40 -36.01
CA CYS A 224 1.63 8.97 -34.71
C CYS A 224 1.75 10.50 -34.70
N GLN A 225 0.85 11.16 -33.98
CA GLN A 225 0.93 12.57 -33.60
C GLN A 225 2.02 12.77 -32.54
N ARG A 226 2.73 13.90 -32.62
CA ARG A 226 3.75 14.26 -31.63
C ARG A 226 3.11 14.62 -30.29
N TRP A 227 3.69 14.14 -29.19
CA TRP A 227 3.26 14.45 -27.83
C TRP A 227 3.35 15.95 -27.50
N ASP A 228 4.27 16.69 -28.15
CA ASP A 228 4.37 18.14 -28.03
C ASP A 228 3.45 18.93 -29.00
N SER A 229 2.61 18.23 -29.77
CA SER A 229 1.62 18.83 -30.68
C SER A 229 0.21 18.75 -30.09
N GLN A 230 -0.62 19.76 -30.38
CA GLN A 230 -2.05 19.80 -30.05
C GLN A 230 -2.93 19.70 -31.30
N LYS A 231 -2.39 19.09 -32.36
CA LYS A 231 -3.03 18.92 -33.67
C LYS A 231 -2.65 17.57 -34.30
N PRO A 232 -3.58 16.84 -34.95
CA PRO A 232 -5.01 17.16 -35.06
C PRO A 232 -5.78 17.07 -33.74
N HIS A 233 -5.33 16.24 -32.81
CA HIS A 233 -6.04 16.00 -31.55
C HIS A 233 -5.44 16.83 -30.41
N ARG A 234 -6.30 17.46 -29.61
CA ARG A 234 -5.87 18.13 -28.38
C ARG A 234 -5.82 17.11 -27.25
N HIS A 235 -4.80 17.17 -26.40
CA HIS A 235 -4.62 16.22 -25.30
C HIS A 235 -3.75 16.77 -24.16
N ASP A 236 -3.90 16.18 -22.97
CA ASP A 236 -3.20 16.62 -21.77
C ASP A 236 -1.77 16.05 -21.62
N PHE A 237 -1.44 14.98 -22.37
CA PHE A 237 -0.15 14.28 -22.32
C PHE A 237 1.01 15.07 -22.96
N GLN A 238 1.29 16.26 -22.42
CA GLN A 238 2.39 17.11 -22.88
C GLN A 238 3.71 16.73 -22.18
N PRO A 239 4.85 16.66 -22.90
CA PRO A 239 6.13 16.27 -22.32
C PRO A 239 6.60 17.18 -21.18
N LYS A 240 6.19 18.46 -21.19
CA LYS A 240 6.52 19.41 -20.11
C LYS A 240 5.82 19.08 -18.79
N ARG A 241 4.63 18.47 -18.86
CA ARG A 241 3.80 18.08 -17.70
C ARG A 241 4.17 16.69 -17.18
N TYR A 242 4.53 15.76 -18.08
CA TYR A 242 4.91 14.38 -17.76
C TYR A 242 6.38 14.12 -18.14
N ARG A 243 7.30 14.65 -17.33
CA ARG A 243 8.76 14.63 -17.64
C ARG A 243 9.38 13.24 -17.51
N ASP A 244 8.87 12.42 -16.60
CA ASP A 244 9.28 11.06 -16.25
C ASP A 244 8.79 10.00 -17.27
N LYS A 245 7.67 10.27 -17.95
CA LYS A 245 7.03 9.30 -18.87
C LYS A 245 7.69 9.17 -20.24
N GLY A 246 8.81 9.85 -20.49
CA GLY A 246 9.61 9.69 -21.71
C GLY A 246 8.84 9.99 -23.01
N LEU A 247 7.89 10.94 -22.97
CA LEU A 247 7.05 11.37 -24.08
C LEU A 247 7.85 12.14 -25.14
N LYS A 248 8.71 11.43 -25.86
CA LYS A 248 9.61 11.99 -26.86
C LYS A 248 8.98 11.92 -28.26
N ASP A 249 9.01 13.04 -28.96
CA ASP A 249 8.50 13.19 -30.34
C ASP A 249 7.09 12.61 -30.53
N ASN A 250 6.90 11.68 -31.46
CA ASN A 250 5.66 10.93 -31.70
C ASN A 250 5.85 9.42 -31.51
N TYR A 251 6.78 9.00 -30.66
CA TYR A 251 6.99 7.57 -30.41
C TYR A 251 5.86 6.99 -29.56
N CYS A 252 5.49 5.74 -29.79
CA CYS A 252 4.50 5.02 -29.01
C CYS A 252 4.94 4.92 -27.54
N ARG A 253 4.07 5.27 -26.61
CA ARG A 253 4.34 5.25 -25.16
C ARG A 253 3.10 4.78 -24.42
N ASN A 254 3.28 4.43 -23.15
CA ASN A 254 2.17 4.11 -22.27
C ASN A 254 2.21 4.99 -21.01
N PRO A 255 1.81 6.28 -21.10
CA PRO A 255 1.90 7.19 -19.96
C PRO A 255 0.75 7.05 -18.94
N ASP A 256 -0.33 6.38 -19.30
CA ASP A 256 -1.58 6.25 -18.54
C ASP A 256 -1.94 4.80 -18.19
N ASN A 257 -0.95 3.90 -18.25
CA ASN A 257 -1.06 2.50 -17.87
C ASN A 257 -2.19 1.73 -18.59
N ARG A 258 -2.31 1.92 -19.91
CA ARG A 258 -3.14 1.11 -20.79
C ARG A 258 -2.55 -0.29 -21.00
N LEU A 259 -3.25 -1.11 -21.78
CA LEU A 259 -2.86 -2.48 -22.12
C LEU A 259 -1.50 -2.56 -22.82
N ARG A 260 -1.19 -1.63 -23.73
CA ARG A 260 0.07 -1.63 -24.48
C ARG A 260 0.41 -0.22 -24.94
N PRO A 261 1.65 0.05 -25.39
CA PRO A 261 2.02 1.36 -25.88
C PRO A 261 1.12 1.81 -27.03
N TRP A 262 0.78 3.09 -27.00
CA TRP A 262 -0.15 3.72 -27.92
C TRP A 262 0.34 5.12 -28.29
N CYS A 263 -0.32 5.74 -29.26
CA CYS A 263 -0.08 7.12 -29.60
C CYS A 263 -1.38 7.79 -30.08
N PHE A 264 -1.46 9.12 -29.98
CA PHE A 264 -2.44 9.87 -30.76
C PHE A 264 -2.11 9.71 -32.25
N THR A 265 -3.11 9.65 -33.13
CA THR A 265 -2.85 9.46 -34.56
C THR A 265 -2.93 10.77 -35.33
N MET A 266 -2.31 10.81 -36.52
CA MET A 266 -2.46 11.92 -37.45
C MET A 266 -3.80 11.90 -38.22
N ASP A 267 -4.62 10.86 -38.06
CA ASP A 267 -5.94 10.74 -38.67
C ASP A 267 -6.99 11.48 -37.82
N PRO A 268 -7.68 12.50 -38.36
CA PRO A 268 -8.75 13.22 -37.65
C PRO A 268 -9.89 12.32 -37.15
N LYS A 269 -10.11 11.14 -37.75
CA LYS A 269 -11.19 10.21 -37.38
C LYS A 269 -10.80 9.23 -36.27
N SER A 270 -9.52 9.03 -36.03
CA SER A 270 -9.01 8.09 -35.02
C SER A 270 -8.12 8.85 -34.03
N PRO A 271 -8.66 9.30 -32.89
CA PRO A 271 -7.90 10.10 -31.93
C PRO A 271 -6.60 9.43 -31.48
N TRP A 272 -6.67 8.15 -31.14
CA TRP A 272 -5.53 7.36 -30.68
C TRP A 272 -5.71 5.89 -31.11
N GLU A 273 -4.61 5.14 -31.11
CA GLU A 273 -4.61 3.72 -31.41
C GLU A 273 -3.38 3.06 -30.78
N TYR A 274 -3.45 1.74 -30.56
CA TYR A 274 -2.32 0.96 -30.06
C TYR A 274 -1.25 0.76 -31.14
N CYS A 275 -0.03 0.51 -30.69
CA CYS A 275 1.10 0.20 -31.56
C CYS A 275 1.41 -1.30 -31.50
N ASN A 276 1.81 -1.86 -32.65
CA ASN A 276 2.27 -3.25 -32.74
C ASN A 276 3.77 -3.31 -32.42
N ILE A 277 4.12 -3.84 -31.26
CA ILE A 277 5.51 -3.94 -30.78
C ILE A 277 5.71 -5.36 -30.27
N SER A 278 6.85 -5.98 -30.61
CA SER A 278 7.21 -7.32 -30.14
C SER A 278 7.22 -7.37 -28.61
N VAL A 279 6.77 -8.48 -28.04
CA VAL A 279 6.97 -8.78 -26.61
C VAL A 279 8.33 -9.45 -26.50
N CYS A 280 9.08 -9.18 -25.43
CA CYS A 280 10.36 -9.83 -25.23
C CYS A 280 10.13 -11.36 -25.08
N ASP A 281 11.05 -12.21 -25.53
CA ASP A 281 10.98 -13.65 -25.27
C ASP A 281 11.70 -13.92 -23.93
N SER A 282 11.05 -14.53 -22.95
CA SER A 282 11.75 -15.02 -21.76
C SER A 282 12.47 -16.32 -22.09
N ASP A 283 13.78 -16.35 -21.93
CA ASP A 283 14.54 -17.58 -21.83
C ASP A 283 14.11 -18.29 -20.53
N PRO A 284 13.55 -19.53 -20.55
CA PRO A 284 13.13 -20.23 -19.34
C PRO A 284 14.30 -20.62 -18.42
N SER A 285 15.53 -20.26 -18.79
CA SER A 285 16.76 -20.49 -18.04
C SER A 285 17.20 -19.32 -17.14
N GLU A 286 16.51 -18.17 -17.18
CA GLU A 286 16.73 -17.02 -16.25
C GLU A 286 15.61 -16.87 -15.20
N ASP A 287 14.82 -17.92 -14.93
CA ASP A 287 13.76 -17.93 -13.91
C ASP A 287 14.25 -18.31 -12.49
N ALA A 288 15.54 -18.17 -12.23
CA ALA A 288 16.13 -18.32 -10.90
C ALA A 288 16.61 -16.96 -10.36
N ASP A 289 16.08 -16.57 -9.20
CA ASP A 289 16.38 -15.36 -8.40
C ASP A 289 15.71 -14.02 -8.80
N VAL A 290 14.38 -14.03 -8.88
CA VAL A 290 13.61 -12.80 -8.56
C VAL A 290 13.24 -12.86 -7.08
N ASN A 291 13.87 -12.01 -6.28
CA ASN A 291 13.61 -11.85 -4.85
C ASN A 291 12.16 -11.33 -4.65
N THR A 292 11.19 -12.24 -4.59
CA THR A 292 9.77 -11.92 -4.45
C THR A 292 9.39 -11.87 -2.99
N THR A 293 8.61 -10.87 -2.62
CA THR A 293 8.29 -10.61 -1.21
C THR A 293 6.80 -10.84 -0.99
N THR A 294 6.43 -11.71 -0.07
CA THR A 294 5.03 -12.05 0.22
C THR A 294 4.50 -11.36 1.46
N SER A 295 5.39 -11.01 2.39
CA SER A 295 5.09 -10.37 3.67
C SER A 295 5.38 -8.87 3.70
N CYS A 296 6.29 -8.36 2.86
CA CYS A 296 6.77 -6.98 2.87
C CYS A 296 6.96 -6.40 1.44
N VAL A 297 7.18 -5.09 1.33
CA VAL A 297 7.31 -4.29 0.10
C VAL A 297 8.76 -3.84 -0.05
N GLN A 298 9.50 -4.41 -0.99
CA GLN A 298 10.86 -3.93 -1.29
C GLN A 298 10.79 -2.79 -2.31
N GLY A 299 11.54 -1.70 -2.09
CA GLY A 299 11.45 -0.51 -2.93
C GLY A 299 10.02 0.03 -3.07
N GLU A 300 9.52 0.09 -4.31
CA GLU A 300 8.15 0.51 -4.66
C GLU A 300 7.11 -0.63 -4.53
N GLY A 301 7.53 -1.88 -4.31
CA GLY A 301 6.62 -3.01 -4.12
C GLY A 301 6.08 -3.64 -5.40
N THR A 302 6.78 -3.46 -6.51
CA THR A 302 6.49 -4.14 -7.78
C THR A 302 6.66 -5.65 -7.60
N ASN A 303 7.71 -6.11 -6.91
CA ASN A 303 7.95 -7.52 -6.59
C ASN A 303 7.02 -8.14 -5.51
N TYR A 304 6.08 -7.38 -4.93
CA TYR A 304 5.21 -7.87 -3.85
C TYR A 304 4.14 -8.85 -4.34
N ARG A 305 4.15 -10.07 -3.78
CA ARG A 305 3.25 -11.19 -4.14
C ARG A 305 2.39 -11.70 -2.98
N GLY A 306 2.24 -10.92 -1.91
CA GLY A 306 1.40 -11.33 -0.80
C GLY A 306 -0.09 -11.39 -1.12
N THR A 307 -0.85 -11.89 -0.17
CA THR A 307 -2.30 -12.10 -0.29
C THR A 307 -3.14 -10.98 0.34
N MET A 308 -2.51 -9.87 0.73
CA MET A 308 -3.22 -8.71 1.27
C MET A 308 -4.24 -8.20 0.26
N ASN A 309 -5.51 -8.07 0.64
CA ASN A 309 -6.60 -7.63 -0.24
C ASN A 309 -7.55 -6.65 0.46
N VAL A 310 -7.08 -5.99 1.52
CA VAL A 310 -7.82 -4.98 2.27
C VAL A 310 -6.92 -3.75 2.46
N THR A 311 -7.55 -2.58 2.36
CA THR A 311 -6.90 -1.27 2.48
C THR A 311 -6.72 -0.87 3.96
N PRO A 312 -5.90 0.16 4.26
CA PRO A 312 -5.74 0.74 5.60
C PRO A 312 -7.04 1.07 6.31
N GLU A 313 -8.02 1.53 5.54
CA GLU A 313 -9.33 1.94 6.03
C GLU A 313 -10.31 0.76 6.16
N GLY A 314 -9.86 -0.48 5.95
CA GLY A 314 -10.68 -1.69 6.06
C GLY A 314 -11.55 -1.98 4.83
N VAL A 315 -11.39 -1.22 3.74
CA VAL A 315 -12.14 -1.43 2.50
C VAL A 315 -11.51 -2.56 1.70
N THR A 316 -12.33 -3.53 1.30
CA THR A 316 -11.90 -4.68 0.50
C THR A 316 -11.50 -4.25 -0.91
N CYS A 317 -10.46 -4.87 -1.44
CA CYS A 317 -10.03 -4.67 -2.81
C CYS A 317 -11.01 -5.32 -3.80
N GLN A 318 -11.33 -4.61 -4.87
CA GLN A 318 -11.99 -5.12 -6.06
C GLN A 318 -11.04 -6.09 -6.78
N ARG A 319 -11.58 -7.18 -7.33
CA ARG A 319 -10.81 -8.13 -8.14
C ARG A 319 -10.29 -7.47 -9.42
N TRP A 320 -9.06 -7.79 -9.80
CA TRP A 320 -8.43 -7.23 -11.00
C TRP A 320 -9.08 -7.69 -12.31
N ASP A 321 -9.80 -8.80 -12.31
CA ASP A 321 -10.61 -9.28 -13.45
C ASP A 321 -12.02 -8.68 -13.47
N SER A 322 -12.44 -7.95 -12.43
CA SER A 322 -13.75 -7.29 -12.36
C SER A 322 -13.70 -5.87 -12.94
N GLN A 323 -14.79 -5.45 -13.58
CA GLN A 323 -14.97 -4.07 -14.08
C GLN A 323 -16.01 -3.27 -13.27
N PHE A 324 -16.40 -3.79 -12.09
CA PHE A 324 -17.39 -3.19 -11.19
C PHE A 324 -16.91 -3.29 -9.73
N PRO A 325 -17.09 -2.24 -8.88
CA PRO A 325 -17.73 -0.95 -9.19
C PRO A 325 -16.89 -0.02 -10.07
N HIS A 326 -15.57 -0.23 -10.17
CA HIS A 326 -14.68 0.62 -10.94
C HIS A 326 -14.21 -0.06 -12.23
N ASN A 327 -14.52 0.53 -13.38
CA ASN A 327 -13.95 0.12 -14.66
C ASN A 327 -12.48 0.56 -14.76
N HIS A 328 -11.59 -0.32 -15.24
CA HIS A 328 -10.16 -0.06 -15.30
C HIS A 328 -9.40 -0.91 -16.33
N SER A 329 -8.23 -0.41 -16.76
CA SER A 329 -7.33 -1.06 -17.74
C SER A 329 -6.41 -2.16 -17.17
N PHE A 330 -6.38 -2.32 -15.85
CA PHE A 330 -5.50 -3.26 -15.13
C PHE A 330 -6.04 -4.70 -15.12
N LEU A 331 -6.19 -5.33 -16.28
CA LEU A 331 -6.70 -6.71 -16.38
C LEU A 331 -5.56 -7.73 -16.35
N PRO A 332 -5.72 -8.91 -15.72
CA PRO A 332 -4.65 -9.93 -15.64
C PRO A 332 -4.14 -10.39 -17.01
N GLN A 333 -5.03 -10.41 -18.01
CA GLN A 333 -4.72 -10.78 -19.39
C GLN A 333 -3.77 -9.78 -20.08
N ASN A 334 -3.70 -8.55 -19.59
CA ASN A 334 -2.87 -7.47 -20.11
C ASN A 334 -1.41 -7.57 -19.59
N PHE A 335 -1.14 -8.46 -18.63
CA PHE A 335 0.15 -8.65 -17.97
C PHE A 335 0.60 -10.11 -18.02
N LYS A 336 0.44 -10.79 -19.17
CA LYS A 336 0.80 -12.21 -19.33
C LYS A 336 2.27 -12.50 -18.98
N CYS A 337 2.46 -13.51 -18.12
CA CYS A 337 3.72 -13.94 -17.49
C CYS A 337 4.65 -14.73 -18.43
N ASN A 338 5.11 -14.13 -19.52
CA ASN A 338 6.10 -14.78 -20.39
C ASN A 338 7.29 -13.86 -20.74
N SER A 339 7.41 -12.67 -20.14
CA SER A 339 8.60 -11.79 -20.32
C SER A 339 8.63 -10.52 -19.48
N CYS A 340 7.50 -10.12 -18.90
CA CYS A 340 7.68 -9.61 -17.55
C CYS A 340 8.27 -10.78 -16.78
N VAL A 341 9.30 -10.53 -15.97
CA VAL A 341 9.40 -11.16 -14.67
C VAL A 341 7.98 -11.40 -14.12
N CYS A 342 7.74 -12.42 -13.32
CA CYS A 342 6.46 -12.60 -12.62
C CYS A 342 6.20 -11.45 -11.60
N SER A 343 6.36 -10.19 -12.03
CA SER A 343 6.60 -8.92 -11.35
C SER A 343 5.33 -8.12 -11.13
N ARG A 344 4.16 -8.52 -11.66
CA ARG A 344 2.91 -7.74 -11.43
C ARG A 344 1.70 -8.55 -10.96
N ASP A 345 1.68 -9.87 -11.15
CA ASP A 345 0.75 -10.83 -10.54
C ASP A 345 -0.64 -10.28 -10.16
N LEU A 346 -1.46 -9.90 -11.15
CA LEU A 346 -2.81 -9.37 -10.89
C LEU A 346 -3.83 -10.50 -10.61
N ARG A 347 -3.47 -11.50 -9.81
CA ARG A 347 -4.40 -12.55 -9.40
C ARG A 347 -5.37 -12.03 -8.33
N GLU A 348 -6.59 -12.54 -8.39
CA GLU A 348 -7.65 -12.27 -7.41
C GLU A 348 -7.88 -10.75 -7.20
N ASN A 349 -7.97 -10.32 -5.95
CA ASN A 349 -8.08 -8.92 -5.54
C ASN A 349 -6.90 -8.47 -4.67
N TYR A 350 -5.74 -9.10 -4.81
CA TYR A 350 -4.59 -8.78 -3.96
C TYR A 350 -3.99 -7.41 -4.28
N CYS A 351 -3.48 -6.71 -3.28
CA CYS A 351 -2.74 -5.47 -3.42
C CYS A 351 -1.50 -5.69 -4.29
N ARG A 352 -1.36 -4.90 -5.35
CA ARG A 352 -0.27 -4.98 -6.30
C ARG A 352 0.21 -3.59 -6.67
N ASN A 353 1.39 -3.50 -7.26
CA ASN A 353 1.88 -2.26 -7.82
C ASN A 353 2.13 -2.38 -9.33
N PRO A 354 1.07 -2.40 -10.15
CA PRO A 354 1.19 -2.60 -11.59
C PRO A 354 1.44 -1.32 -12.42
N ASP A 355 1.60 -0.15 -11.81
CA ASP A 355 1.88 1.14 -12.49
C ASP A 355 3.09 1.88 -11.88
N ASP A 356 3.97 1.14 -11.20
CA ASP A 356 5.18 1.66 -10.53
C ASP A 356 4.88 2.90 -9.65
N ALA A 357 3.75 2.84 -8.92
CA ALA A 357 3.39 3.86 -7.95
C ALA A 357 4.30 3.78 -6.71
N ASP A 358 4.24 4.79 -5.82
CA ASP A 358 5.12 4.82 -4.63
C ASP A 358 4.90 3.64 -3.62
N TYR A 359 3.82 2.87 -3.78
CA TYR A 359 3.43 1.74 -2.90
C TYR A 359 2.39 0.82 -3.57
N PRO A 360 2.28 -0.48 -3.20
CA PRO A 360 1.17 -1.33 -3.64
C PRO A 360 -0.20 -0.78 -3.26
N TRP A 361 -1.18 -1.02 -4.13
CA TRP A 361 -2.54 -0.49 -4.03
C TRP A 361 -3.53 -1.45 -4.70
N CYS A 362 -4.82 -1.14 -4.58
CA CYS A 362 -5.87 -1.84 -5.31
C CYS A 362 -7.04 -0.90 -5.66
N PHE A 363 -7.88 -1.31 -6.62
CA PHE A 363 -9.23 -0.75 -6.74
C PHE A 363 -10.05 -1.22 -5.53
N THR A 364 -10.97 -0.40 -5.02
CA THR A 364 -11.76 -0.77 -3.84
C THR A 364 -13.17 -1.22 -4.21
N THR A 365 -13.83 -1.97 -3.35
CA THR A 365 -15.25 -2.31 -3.52
C THR A 365 -16.19 -1.15 -3.16
N ASP A 366 -15.70 -0.03 -2.62
CA ASP A 366 -16.49 1.17 -2.35
C ASP A 366 -16.62 2.02 -3.63
N PRO A 367 -17.83 2.28 -4.16
CA PRO A 367 -18.05 3.15 -5.32
C PRO A 367 -17.54 4.59 -5.14
N ASN A 368 -17.41 5.07 -3.90
CA ASN A 368 -16.95 6.42 -3.59
C ASN A 368 -15.42 6.52 -3.45
N GLN A 369 -14.72 5.38 -3.30
CA GLN A 369 -13.26 5.33 -3.17
C GLN A 369 -12.65 4.50 -4.31
N ARG A 370 -12.27 5.15 -5.42
CA ARG A 370 -11.82 4.42 -6.61
C ARG A 370 -10.57 3.56 -6.40
N ARG A 371 -9.55 4.09 -5.72
CA ARG A 371 -8.25 3.42 -5.47
C ARG A 371 -7.78 3.76 -4.07
N ALA A 372 -7.10 2.83 -3.41
CA ALA A 372 -6.48 3.04 -2.11
C ALA A 372 -5.14 2.30 -2.01
N LYS A 373 -4.18 2.91 -1.30
CA LYS A 373 -2.83 2.36 -1.12
C LYS A 373 -2.84 1.34 0.01
N CYS A 374 -2.24 0.18 -0.20
CA CYS A 374 -2.12 -0.87 0.81
C CYS A 374 -0.90 -0.64 1.71
N THR A 375 -0.84 0.52 2.38
CA THR A 375 0.30 0.95 3.22
C THR A 375 0.50 0.10 4.47
N HIS A 376 -0.41 -0.82 4.75
CA HIS A 376 -0.32 -1.77 5.87
C HIS A 376 0.66 -2.92 5.61
N ILE A 377 1.07 -3.10 4.35
CA ILE A 377 2.14 -4.04 4.02
C ILE A 377 3.48 -3.36 4.41
N PRO A 378 4.33 -3.94 5.28
CA PRO A 378 5.60 -3.32 5.71
C PRO A 378 6.63 -3.24 4.59
N ARG A 379 7.68 -2.39 4.64
CA ARG A 379 8.77 -2.37 3.62
C ARG A 379 9.90 -3.36 3.93
N CYS A 380 10.45 -4.06 2.93
CA CYS A 380 11.55 -5.02 3.14
C CYS A 380 12.90 -4.34 3.37
N ASP A 381 13.11 -3.10 2.94
CA ASP A 381 14.31 -2.32 3.31
C ASP A 381 14.25 -1.83 4.77
N ALA A 382 13.16 -2.16 5.49
CA ALA A 382 13.14 -2.18 6.95
C ALA A 382 13.69 -3.51 7.54
N GLU A 383 14.29 -4.38 6.71
CA GLU A 383 14.89 -5.66 7.11
C GLU A 383 16.43 -5.69 6.92
N ALA A 384 17.11 -4.54 7.00
CA ALA A 384 18.48 -4.50 7.53
C ALA A 384 18.50 -4.27 9.06
N THR A 385 17.33 -4.26 9.70
CA THR A 385 17.15 -4.34 11.16
C THR A 385 15.88 -5.12 11.50
N GLN A 386 15.78 -6.38 11.07
CA GLN A 386 15.14 -7.39 11.93
C GLN A 386 16.19 -7.95 12.89
N LYS A 387 16.81 -7.04 13.66
CA LYS A 387 17.18 -7.40 15.01
C LYS A 387 15.84 -7.51 15.72
N ILE A 388 15.53 -8.66 16.32
CA ILE A 388 14.43 -8.74 17.28
C ILE A 388 14.74 -7.66 18.32
N GLU A 389 14.08 -6.51 18.19
CA GLU A 389 14.13 -5.43 19.15
C GLU A 389 13.31 -5.92 20.33
N CYS A 390 13.98 -6.64 21.20
CA CYS A 390 13.47 -6.98 22.50
C CYS A 390 13.68 -5.78 23.43
N TYR A 391 12.88 -5.69 24.50
CA TYR A 391 13.09 -4.70 25.55
C TYR A 391 13.66 -5.37 26.79
N GLU A 392 14.52 -4.65 27.51
CA GLU A 392 15.07 -5.06 28.80
C GLU A 392 14.17 -4.53 29.93
N ASP A 393 14.12 -5.25 31.05
CA ASP A 393 13.27 -4.93 32.20
C ASP A 393 11.79 -4.70 31.81
N ASN A 394 11.26 -3.49 32.04
CA ASN A 394 9.92 -3.06 31.64
C ASN A 394 9.93 -2.26 30.31
N GLY A 395 11.08 -2.04 29.69
CA GLY A 395 11.19 -1.30 28.43
C GLY A 395 11.11 0.22 28.56
N GLU A 396 11.36 0.80 29.75
CA GLU A 396 11.50 2.26 29.94
C GLU A 396 12.60 2.85 29.05
N THR A 397 13.69 2.10 28.85
CA THR A 397 14.84 2.48 28.01
C THR A 397 14.70 2.06 26.55
N TYR A 398 13.59 1.42 26.18
CA TYR A 398 13.38 0.98 24.80
C TYR A 398 13.27 2.20 23.86
N ARG A 399 14.18 2.30 22.89
CA ARG A 399 14.25 3.39 21.90
C ARG A 399 14.10 2.93 20.46
N GLY A 400 13.59 1.72 20.26
CA GLY A 400 13.44 1.13 18.95
C GLY A 400 12.38 1.80 18.05
N ALA A 401 12.28 1.34 16.81
CA ALA A 401 11.45 1.98 15.78
C ALA A 401 10.09 1.29 15.55
N LEU A 402 9.71 0.31 16.38
CA LEU A 402 8.41 -0.35 16.25
C LEU A 402 7.27 0.66 16.44
N SER A 403 6.28 0.65 15.56
CA SER A 403 5.12 1.56 15.58
C SER A 403 3.77 0.84 15.37
N ILE A 404 3.67 -0.42 15.80
CA ILE A 404 2.48 -1.25 15.65
C ILE A 404 2.19 -1.93 16.99
N THR A 405 0.91 -1.93 17.40
CA THR A 405 0.46 -2.60 18.63
C THR A 405 0.41 -4.12 18.45
N ARG A 406 0.33 -4.89 19.54
CA ARG A 406 0.15 -6.34 19.50
C ARG A 406 -1.14 -6.76 18.81
N SER A 407 -2.18 -5.91 18.84
CA SER A 407 -3.43 -6.12 18.11
C SER A 407 -3.34 -5.75 16.62
N GLY A 408 -2.15 -5.41 16.11
CA GLY A 408 -1.91 -5.05 14.71
C GLY A 408 -2.36 -3.63 14.34
N ILE A 409 -2.68 -2.79 15.32
CA ILE A 409 -3.16 -1.43 15.09
C ILE A 409 -1.94 -0.49 14.96
N PRO A 410 -1.88 0.40 13.95
CA PRO A 410 -0.81 1.39 13.85
C PRO A 410 -0.83 2.37 15.03
N CYS A 411 0.34 2.65 15.58
CA CYS A 411 0.50 3.66 16.62
C CYS A 411 0.21 5.07 16.07
N ALA A 412 -0.47 5.88 16.86
CA ALA A 412 -0.65 7.31 16.67
C ALA A 412 0.57 8.10 17.19
N ASN A 413 0.73 9.32 16.70
CA ASN A 413 1.84 10.19 17.09
C ASN A 413 1.65 10.68 18.53
N TRP A 414 2.69 10.52 19.37
CA TRP A 414 2.66 10.92 20.78
C TRP A 414 2.31 12.40 20.97
N THR A 415 2.77 13.27 20.06
CA THR A 415 2.56 14.72 20.16
C THR A 415 1.08 15.13 20.13
N HIS A 416 0.19 14.28 19.62
CA HIS A 416 -1.24 14.58 19.54
C HIS A 416 -2.02 14.22 20.82
N HIS A 417 -1.42 13.43 21.70
CA HIS A 417 -2.07 12.92 22.92
C HIS A 417 -1.48 13.49 24.20
N ILE A 418 -0.39 14.28 24.10
CA ILE A 418 0.30 14.90 25.23
C ILE A 418 0.00 16.40 25.21
N ASN A 419 -0.91 16.84 26.09
CA ASN A 419 -1.12 18.27 26.33
C ASN A 419 -0.03 18.83 27.26
N SER A 420 0.42 20.06 26.99
CA SER A 420 1.47 20.82 27.69
C SER A 420 1.25 21.07 29.20
N GLY A 421 0.24 20.44 29.82
CA GLY A 421 -0.19 20.65 31.21
C GLY A 421 0.20 19.54 32.19
N ASP A 422 0.59 18.34 31.73
CA ASP A 422 1.11 17.27 32.61
C ASP A 422 2.64 17.40 32.82
N SER A 423 3.11 18.64 32.73
CA SER A 423 4.49 19.06 32.89
C SER A 423 4.87 19.06 34.37
N HIS A 424 5.15 17.88 34.91
CA HIS A 424 6.19 17.71 35.93
C HIS A 424 6.78 16.28 35.89
N SER A 425 7.92 16.16 35.20
CA SER A 425 9.15 15.47 35.66
C SER A 425 9.72 14.22 34.98
N THR A 426 9.14 13.62 33.92
CA THR A 426 9.78 12.42 33.30
C THR A 426 9.86 12.38 31.75
N VAL A 427 9.34 13.38 31.05
CA VAL A 427 9.05 13.27 29.60
C VAL A 427 10.28 13.49 28.68
N SER A 428 11.39 14.06 29.15
CA SER A 428 12.58 14.28 28.28
C SER A 428 13.45 13.03 28.06
N HIS A 429 13.42 12.06 28.97
CA HIS A 429 14.29 10.89 28.89
C HIS A 429 13.72 9.72 28.08
N VAL A 430 12.40 9.68 27.85
CA VAL A 430 11.71 8.53 27.24
C VAL A 430 11.74 8.54 25.70
N GLY A 431 12.15 9.64 25.07
CA GLY A 431 12.30 9.73 23.61
C GLY A 431 10.99 9.45 22.87
N LEU A 432 9.92 10.18 23.24
CA LEU A 432 8.58 10.11 22.64
C LEU A 432 8.55 10.75 21.23
N GLU A 433 9.38 10.22 20.34
CA GLU A 433 9.50 10.67 18.97
C GLU A 433 8.48 9.95 18.08
N ARG A 434 7.84 10.72 17.18
CA ARG A 434 6.90 10.20 16.19
C ARG A 434 5.82 9.32 16.84
N ASN A 435 5.56 8.14 16.28
CA ASN A 435 4.56 7.18 16.74
C ASN A 435 5.21 5.85 17.19
N TYR A 436 6.43 5.88 17.72
CA TYR A 436 7.13 4.67 18.13
C TYR A 436 6.67 4.15 19.49
N CYS A 437 6.69 2.84 19.71
CA CYS A 437 6.36 2.19 20.98
C CYS A 437 7.29 2.64 22.11
N ARG A 438 6.73 3.08 23.23
CA ARG A 438 7.49 3.60 24.39
C ARG A 438 6.82 3.20 25.70
N ASN A 439 7.57 3.24 26.80
CA ASN A 439 7.01 3.01 28.14
C ASN A 439 7.24 4.22 29.06
N PRO A 440 6.47 5.32 28.90
CA PRO A 440 6.66 6.54 29.68
C PRO A 440 6.17 6.45 31.13
N ASP A 441 5.25 5.53 31.43
CA ASP A 441 4.62 5.32 32.74
C ASP A 441 5.25 4.19 33.54
N ARG A 442 6.37 3.61 33.06
CA ARG A 442 7.08 2.49 33.68
C ARG A 442 6.19 1.27 33.92
N ASP A 443 5.23 1.07 33.01
CA ASP A 443 4.30 -0.05 33.06
C ASP A 443 5.08 -1.37 33.06
N LYS A 444 4.88 -2.20 34.08
CA LYS A 444 5.56 -3.50 34.23
C LYS A 444 5.25 -4.48 33.09
N HIS A 445 4.21 -4.23 32.30
CA HIS A 445 3.78 -5.06 31.20
C HIS A 445 4.40 -4.69 29.85
N GLY A 446 5.24 -3.64 29.81
CA GLY A 446 6.07 -3.33 28.66
C GLY A 446 5.66 -2.08 27.87
N PRO A 447 6.36 -1.81 26.75
CA PRO A 447 6.08 -0.64 25.92
C PRO A 447 4.72 -0.69 25.24
N TRP A 448 4.09 0.48 25.10
CA TRP A 448 2.78 0.66 24.50
C TRP A 448 2.76 1.92 23.63
N CYS A 449 1.66 2.17 22.94
CA CYS A 449 1.45 3.43 22.23
C CYS A 449 -0.04 3.78 22.16
N TYR A 450 -0.34 5.07 21.93
CA TYR A 450 -1.68 5.50 21.54
C TYR A 450 -2.01 4.98 20.14
N THR A 451 -3.29 4.82 19.85
CA THR A 451 -3.83 4.46 18.54
C THR A 451 -4.76 5.56 18.06
N SER A 452 -4.98 5.66 16.75
CA SER A 452 -5.76 6.76 16.16
C SER A 452 -7.15 6.90 16.79
N PRO A 453 -7.70 8.13 16.99
CA PRO A 453 -8.97 8.36 17.68
C PRO A 453 -10.18 7.62 17.09
N ASN A 454 -10.13 7.29 15.81
CA ASN A 454 -11.18 6.56 15.09
C ASN A 454 -11.11 5.03 15.26
N ASN A 455 -10.08 4.52 15.94
CA ASN A 455 -9.94 3.09 16.24
C ASN A 455 -10.72 2.71 17.51
N ARG A 456 -11.14 1.44 17.60
CA ARG A 456 -11.90 0.91 18.74
C ARG A 456 -11.13 0.99 20.06
N LEU A 457 -9.81 0.87 20.00
CA LEU A 457 -8.87 1.05 21.12
C LEU A 457 -8.24 2.45 21.02
N VAL A 458 -8.07 3.13 22.17
CA VAL A 458 -7.35 4.42 22.29
C VAL A 458 -5.85 4.20 22.47
N TRP A 459 -5.47 3.05 23.02
CA TRP A 459 -4.09 2.62 23.22
C TRP A 459 -4.04 1.10 23.29
N ASP A 460 -2.87 0.52 23.02
CA ASP A 460 -2.60 -0.92 23.20
C ASP A 460 -1.08 -1.14 23.37
N TYR A 461 -0.70 -2.28 23.95
CA TYR A 461 0.70 -2.67 24.10
C TYR A 461 1.33 -2.98 22.75
N CYS A 462 2.64 -2.84 22.64
CA CYS A 462 3.35 -3.11 21.41
C CYS A 462 3.76 -4.57 21.26
N LYS A 463 3.90 -5.03 20.01
CA LYS A 463 4.33 -6.40 19.69
C LYS A 463 5.84 -6.58 19.90
N LEU A 464 6.31 -6.38 21.12
CA LEU A 464 7.71 -6.54 21.53
C LEU A 464 7.83 -7.70 22.51
N LYS A 465 8.90 -8.49 22.38
CA LYS A 465 9.26 -9.52 23.36
C LYS A 465 10.27 -8.96 24.35
N GLN A 466 10.31 -9.49 25.56
CA GLN A 466 11.41 -9.22 26.48
C GLN A 466 12.67 -9.94 25.98
N CYS A 467 13.86 -9.36 26.20
CA CYS A 467 15.11 -9.98 25.74
C CYS A 467 15.37 -11.29 26.52
N GLU A 468 15.68 -12.37 25.80
CA GLU A 468 16.12 -13.62 26.42
C GLU A 468 17.46 -13.38 27.13
N SER A 469 17.41 -13.14 28.43
CA SER A 469 18.60 -12.97 29.26
C SER A 469 19.20 -14.34 29.57
N ALA A 470 20.52 -14.46 29.43
CA ALA A 470 21.26 -15.63 29.86
C ALA A 470 20.91 -15.97 31.31
N THR A 471 20.60 -17.25 31.56
CA THR A 471 20.16 -17.78 32.84
C THR A 471 21.22 -17.52 33.92
N THR A 472 21.10 -16.44 34.69
CA THR A 472 21.81 -16.30 35.95
C THR A 472 21.10 -17.11 37.03
N PRO A 473 21.83 -17.89 37.87
CA PRO A 473 21.22 -18.66 38.94
C PRO A 473 20.50 -17.75 39.96
N PRO A 474 19.42 -18.23 40.60
CA PRO A 474 18.66 -17.44 41.56
C PRO A 474 19.56 -17.10 42.75
N GLN A 475 19.76 -15.80 42.98
CA GLN A 475 20.33 -15.31 44.23
C GLN A 475 19.33 -15.55 45.38
N PRO A 476 19.80 -15.74 46.62
CA PRO A 476 18.94 -16.08 47.75
C PRO A 476 18.04 -14.91 48.14
N ASN A 477 16.74 -15.20 48.31
CA ASN A 477 15.76 -14.33 48.97
C ASN A 477 16.20 -13.97 50.40
N ASN A 478 16.15 -12.67 50.78
CA ASN A 478 15.26 -12.08 51.81
C ASN A 478 15.72 -10.65 52.18
N PRO A 479 14.84 -9.74 52.70
CA PRO A 479 13.75 -10.03 53.64
C PRO A 479 12.35 -9.60 53.19
N THR A 480 11.38 -10.52 53.38
CA THR A 480 9.98 -10.29 53.76
C THR A 480 9.50 -8.84 53.71
N ARG A 481 8.95 -8.43 52.55
CA ARG A 481 7.96 -7.35 52.54
C ARG A 481 6.71 -7.86 53.29
N PRO A 482 6.12 -7.08 54.20
CA PRO A 482 4.89 -7.47 54.87
C PRO A 482 3.79 -7.66 53.82
N LYS A 483 3.21 -8.87 53.77
CA LYS A 483 2.07 -9.17 52.88
C LYS A 483 0.89 -8.31 53.32
N ILE A 484 0.58 -7.27 52.55
CA ILE A 484 -0.54 -6.37 52.82
C ILE A 484 -1.83 -7.17 52.61
N SER A 485 -2.70 -7.24 53.62
CA SER A 485 -4.01 -7.87 53.47
C SER A 485 -4.88 -7.05 52.51
N CYS A 486 -5.67 -7.73 51.68
CA CYS A 486 -6.58 -7.09 50.72
C CYS A 486 -7.66 -6.21 51.35
N PHE A 487 -7.75 -6.19 52.68
CA PHE A 487 -8.77 -5.47 53.44
C PHE A 487 -8.25 -4.24 54.21
N VAL A 488 -6.92 -3.96 54.22
CA VAL A 488 -6.30 -3.12 55.27
C VAL A 488 -6.23 -1.60 55.01
N HIS A 489 -6.49 -1.04 53.83
CA HIS A 489 -6.48 0.43 53.68
C HIS A 489 -7.50 1.00 52.69
N ILE A 490 -8.62 1.52 53.20
CA ILE A 490 -9.35 2.64 52.56
C ILE A 490 -9.74 3.64 53.66
N ASN A 491 -8.81 4.52 54.02
CA ASN A 491 -9.09 5.79 54.72
C ASN A 491 -8.95 6.99 53.75
N THR A 492 -9.21 6.77 52.46
CA THR A 492 -9.48 7.85 51.51
C THR A 492 -10.96 7.84 51.20
N ARG A 493 -11.67 8.81 51.80
CA ARG A 493 -13.05 9.20 51.52
C ARG A 493 -13.38 9.04 50.03
N ILE A 494 -14.46 8.32 49.73
CA ILE A 494 -15.18 8.51 48.47
C ILE A 494 -15.69 9.95 48.47
N VAL A 495 -15.25 10.78 47.52
CA VAL A 495 -15.97 12.01 47.18
C VAL A 495 -17.08 11.60 46.21
N GLY A 496 -18.33 11.57 46.69
CA GLY A 496 -19.54 11.42 45.86
C GLY A 496 -20.33 10.09 45.90
N GLY A 497 -19.98 9.11 46.73
CA GLY A 497 -20.68 7.80 46.74
C GLY A 497 -21.80 7.69 47.79
N HIS A 498 -22.90 7.04 47.42
CA HIS A 498 -24.00 6.65 48.30
C HIS A 498 -23.95 5.15 48.60
N GLU A 499 -24.40 4.74 49.79
CA GLU A 499 -24.47 3.35 50.22
C GLU A 499 -25.67 2.64 49.56
N VAL A 500 -25.43 1.60 48.77
CA VAL A 500 -26.48 0.78 48.17
C VAL A 500 -26.52 -0.56 48.90
N ARG A 501 -27.69 -0.93 49.43
CA ARG A 501 -27.94 -2.25 50.02
C ARG A 501 -27.95 -3.30 48.91
N ALA A 502 -26.81 -3.95 48.67
CA ALA A 502 -26.67 -4.97 47.63
C ALA A 502 -27.29 -6.31 48.04
N THR A 503 -28.06 -6.94 47.15
CA THR A 503 -28.36 -8.37 47.22
C THR A 503 -27.12 -9.17 46.81
N ASP A 504 -26.87 -10.32 47.44
CA ASP A 504 -25.67 -11.11 47.15
C ASP A 504 -25.63 -11.56 45.68
N GLY A 505 -24.47 -11.44 45.03
CA GLY A 505 -24.31 -11.74 43.61
C GLY A 505 -24.82 -10.68 42.62
N SER A 506 -25.34 -9.54 43.07
CA SER A 506 -25.89 -8.50 42.16
C SER A 506 -24.87 -7.79 41.27
N TRP A 507 -23.57 -7.92 41.55
CA TRP A 507 -22.46 -7.47 40.69
C TRP A 507 -22.08 -8.47 39.59
N VAL A 508 -22.62 -9.68 39.64
CA VAL A 508 -22.33 -10.72 38.65
C VAL A 508 -23.00 -10.36 37.33
N VAL A 509 -22.24 -10.50 36.26
CA VAL A 509 -22.61 -10.06 34.93
C VAL A 509 -22.79 -11.25 34.01
N SER A 510 -23.89 -11.27 33.26
CA SER A 510 -24.12 -12.21 32.17
C SER A 510 -23.69 -11.56 30.86
N ILE A 511 -22.60 -12.05 30.27
CA ILE A 511 -22.15 -11.66 28.93
C ILE A 511 -22.82 -12.60 27.94
N GLN A 512 -23.56 -12.01 27.00
CA GLN A 512 -24.38 -12.73 26.03
C GLN A 512 -23.90 -12.49 24.60
N ARG A 513 -23.96 -13.53 23.77
CA ARG A 513 -23.81 -13.44 22.31
C ARG A 513 -25.10 -13.92 21.65
N GLU A 514 -25.68 -13.13 20.74
CA GLU A 514 -26.98 -13.43 20.12
C GLU A 514 -28.09 -13.74 21.16
N LYS A 515 -28.06 -13.03 22.29
CA LYS A 515 -28.97 -13.18 23.46
C LYS A 515 -28.81 -14.49 24.26
N VAL A 516 -27.79 -15.28 23.99
CA VAL A 516 -27.47 -16.51 24.75
C VAL A 516 -26.33 -16.22 25.71
N HIS A 517 -26.46 -16.63 26.97
CA HIS A 517 -25.39 -16.52 27.97
C HIS A 517 -24.16 -17.32 27.52
N LEU A 518 -23.01 -16.64 27.52
CA LEU A 518 -21.73 -17.19 27.09
C LEU A 518 -20.74 -17.28 28.26
N CYS A 519 -20.61 -16.18 29.01
CA CYS A 519 -19.63 -16.04 30.08
C CYS A 519 -20.18 -15.22 31.25
N GLY A 520 -19.55 -15.42 32.40
CA GLY A 520 -19.64 -14.54 33.55
C GLY A 520 -18.79 -13.28 33.42
N GLY A 521 -19.03 -12.33 34.31
CA GLY A 521 -18.28 -11.10 34.45
C GLY A 521 -18.57 -10.45 35.79
N SER A 522 -17.86 -9.36 36.08
CA SER A 522 -17.99 -8.63 37.35
C SER A 522 -18.10 -7.14 37.10
N LEU A 523 -19.16 -6.51 37.61
CA LEU A 523 -19.36 -5.07 37.51
C LEU A 523 -18.47 -4.35 38.55
N ILE A 524 -17.36 -3.77 38.10
CA ILE A 524 -16.35 -3.12 38.96
C ILE A 524 -16.54 -1.60 39.06
N ARG A 525 -17.28 -1.01 38.11
CA ARG A 525 -17.89 0.34 38.16
C ARG A 525 -19.20 0.28 37.39
N GLU A 526 -20.04 1.32 37.51
CA GLU A 526 -21.35 1.37 36.84
C GLU A 526 -21.27 1.09 35.33
N ASP A 527 -20.17 1.46 34.69
CA ASP A 527 -19.96 1.34 33.25
C ASP A 527 -18.76 0.44 32.87
N TRP A 528 -18.21 -0.31 33.82
CA TRP A 528 -17.04 -1.18 33.61
C TRP A 528 -17.25 -2.61 34.12
N VAL A 529 -17.01 -3.57 33.25
CA VAL A 529 -17.08 -5.01 33.56
C VAL A 529 -15.71 -5.66 33.41
N LEU A 530 -15.29 -6.45 34.38
CA LEU A 530 -14.10 -7.31 34.32
C LEU A 530 -14.51 -8.74 33.98
N THR A 531 -13.81 -9.39 33.05
CA THR A 531 -14.10 -10.75 32.57
C THR A 531 -12.86 -11.41 31.95
N ASP A 532 -13.03 -12.60 31.40
CA ASP A 532 -11.99 -13.39 30.75
C ASP A 532 -11.95 -13.14 29.22
N GLN A 533 -10.74 -13.22 28.65
CA GLN A 533 -10.48 -12.99 27.23
C GLN A 533 -11.11 -14.07 26.33
N GLN A 534 -11.23 -15.31 26.80
CA GLN A 534 -11.77 -16.42 25.99
C GLN A 534 -13.26 -16.28 25.74
N CYS A 535 -13.94 -15.38 26.46
CA CYS A 535 -15.32 -14.98 26.19
C CYS A 535 -15.48 -14.26 24.84
N PHE A 536 -14.39 -13.89 24.18
CA PHE A 536 -14.38 -13.16 22.92
C PHE A 536 -13.50 -13.87 21.89
N THR A 537 -13.84 -13.71 20.61
CA THR A 537 -13.11 -14.35 19.50
C THR A 537 -11.73 -13.74 19.26
N SER A 538 -11.52 -12.49 19.63
CA SER A 538 -10.23 -11.78 19.53
C SER A 538 -10.24 -10.55 20.45
N CYS A 539 -9.13 -9.81 20.51
CA CYS A 539 -9.04 -8.52 21.20
C CYS A 539 -9.69 -7.35 20.44
N VAL A 540 -10.14 -7.57 19.19
CA VAL A 540 -10.85 -6.57 18.38
C VAL A 540 -12.05 -7.23 17.67
N PRO A 541 -13.01 -7.82 18.42
CA PRO A 541 -14.15 -8.50 17.81
C PRO A 541 -15.21 -7.48 17.37
N GLU A 542 -16.13 -7.89 16.48
CA GLU A 542 -17.34 -7.13 16.22
C GLU A 542 -18.32 -7.27 17.40
N LEU A 543 -18.62 -6.16 18.08
CA LEU A 543 -19.37 -6.15 19.33
C LEU A 543 -20.89 -6.09 19.15
N LYS A 544 -21.40 -6.03 17.91
CA LYS A 544 -22.84 -5.86 17.62
C LYS A 544 -23.70 -6.99 18.19
N ASP A 545 -23.15 -8.20 18.20
CA ASP A 545 -23.87 -9.39 18.66
C ASP A 545 -23.69 -9.64 20.17
N TYR A 546 -22.85 -8.83 20.84
CA TYR A 546 -22.56 -8.96 22.26
C TYR A 546 -23.37 -7.98 23.09
N SER A 547 -23.88 -8.44 24.23
CA SER A 547 -24.58 -7.60 25.20
C SER A 547 -24.32 -8.06 26.62
N VAL A 548 -24.54 -7.15 27.57
CA VAL A 548 -24.30 -7.34 28.99
C VAL A 548 -25.61 -7.17 29.76
N GLN A 549 -25.90 -8.07 30.69
CA GLN A 549 -26.97 -7.91 31.68
C GLN A 549 -26.41 -8.08 33.10
N VAL A 550 -26.95 -7.30 34.03
CA VAL A 550 -26.51 -7.22 35.43
C VAL A 550 -27.69 -7.43 36.37
N GLY A 551 -27.43 -7.92 37.58
CA GLY A 551 -28.48 -8.08 38.61
C GLY A 551 -29.56 -9.11 38.25
N LEU A 552 -29.18 -10.15 37.50
CA LEU A 552 -30.04 -11.30 37.19
C LEU A 552 -29.90 -12.35 38.29
N GLN A 553 -31.01 -12.91 38.77
CA GLN A 553 -30.99 -14.15 39.55
C GLN A 553 -31.26 -15.34 38.64
N HIS A 554 -32.17 -15.16 37.67
CA HIS A 554 -32.43 -16.13 36.62
C HIS A 554 -32.10 -15.58 35.23
N LEU A 555 -31.48 -16.39 34.35
CA LEU A 555 -31.20 -16.00 32.96
C LEU A 555 -32.49 -15.71 32.17
N ASN A 556 -33.61 -16.35 32.55
CA ASN A 556 -34.93 -16.12 31.95
C ASN A 556 -35.61 -14.80 32.37
N GLU A 557 -35.13 -14.12 33.42
CA GLU A 557 -35.59 -12.78 33.81
C GLU A 557 -35.12 -11.67 32.85
N SER A 558 -34.44 -12.03 31.76
CA SER A 558 -33.88 -11.10 30.76
C SER A 558 -34.89 -10.12 30.16
N SER A 559 -36.20 -10.37 30.31
CA SER A 559 -37.30 -9.49 29.89
C SER A 559 -37.48 -8.25 30.79
N GLY A 560 -37.10 -8.32 32.07
CA GLY A 560 -37.27 -7.25 33.06
C GLY A 560 -36.04 -6.36 33.28
N ARG A 561 -34.89 -6.71 32.68
CA ARG A 561 -33.61 -5.99 32.83
C ARG A 561 -33.09 -5.51 31.47
N PRO A 562 -32.61 -4.25 31.36
CA PRO A 562 -32.08 -3.74 30.10
C PRO A 562 -30.83 -4.53 29.66
N ARG A 563 -30.74 -4.83 28.35
CA ARG A 563 -29.50 -5.31 27.74
C ARG A 563 -28.60 -4.13 27.46
N LEU A 564 -27.45 -4.08 28.12
CA LEU A 564 -26.46 -3.03 27.99
C LEU A 564 -25.54 -3.34 26.81
N ARG A 565 -25.32 -2.35 25.95
CA ARG A 565 -24.40 -2.43 24.82
C ARG A 565 -22.97 -2.21 25.26
N ILE A 566 -22.04 -2.93 24.63
CA ILE A 566 -20.61 -2.78 24.88
C ILE A 566 -20.06 -1.75 23.89
N SER A 567 -19.52 -0.66 24.41
CA SER A 567 -18.89 0.37 23.59
C SER A 567 -17.45 0.03 23.20
N ARG A 568 -16.68 -0.57 24.14
CA ARG A 568 -15.28 -0.93 23.93
C ARG A 568 -14.91 -2.20 24.71
N LEU A 569 -13.96 -2.94 24.15
CA LEU A 569 -13.32 -4.10 24.76
C LEU A 569 -11.83 -3.82 24.86
N ILE A 570 -11.25 -3.93 26.06
CA ILE A 570 -9.83 -3.68 26.33
C ILE A 570 -9.19 -4.97 26.84
N CYS A 571 -8.28 -5.55 26.05
CA CYS A 571 -7.52 -6.73 26.46
C CYS A 571 -6.43 -6.39 27.48
N GLY A 572 -6.28 -7.25 28.48
CA GLY A 572 -5.24 -7.19 29.50
C GLY A 572 -3.85 -7.55 29.01
N PRO A 573 -2.82 -7.43 29.86
CA PRO A 573 -1.43 -7.78 29.53
C PRO A 573 -1.29 -9.19 28.97
N GLU A 574 -0.21 -9.45 28.22
CA GLU A 574 0.06 -10.77 27.65
C GLU A 574 0.12 -11.84 28.76
N GLY A 575 -0.53 -12.99 28.53
CA GLY A 575 -0.62 -14.07 29.52
C GLY A 575 -1.63 -13.85 30.65
N SER A 576 -2.27 -12.68 30.77
CA SER A 576 -3.23 -12.40 31.85
C SER A 576 -4.60 -13.07 31.65
N ASN A 577 -5.02 -13.24 30.39
CA ASN A 577 -6.39 -13.61 30.01
C ASN A 577 -7.48 -12.61 30.49
N LEU A 578 -7.14 -11.41 30.97
CA LEU A 578 -8.14 -10.44 31.44
C LEU A 578 -8.71 -9.59 30.30
N VAL A 579 -9.97 -9.20 30.44
CA VAL A 579 -10.62 -8.20 29.59
C VAL A 579 -11.44 -7.24 30.45
N MET A 580 -11.34 -5.94 30.13
CA MET A 580 -12.24 -4.91 30.63
C MET A 580 -13.19 -4.46 29.52
N LEU A 581 -14.49 -4.43 29.81
CA LEU A 581 -15.53 -3.95 28.90
C LEU A 581 -16.02 -2.59 29.38
N LYS A 582 -16.06 -1.62 28.47
CA LYS A 582 -16.72 -0.33 28.69
C LYS A 582 -18.15 -0.41 28.17
N LEU A 583 -19.12 -0.21 29.05
CA LEU A 583 -20.53 -0.13 28.67
C LEU A 583 -20.83 1.23 28.02
N GLU A 584 -21.74 1.22 27.04
CA GLU A 584 -22.20 2.43 26.35
C GLU A 584 -23.01 3.34 27.30
N ASN A 585 -23.83 2.73 28.15
CA ASN A 585 -24.57 3.41 29.21
C ASN A 585 -24.25 2.75 30.56
N PRO A 586 -24.17 3.53 31.67
CA PRO A 586 -24.01 2.99 33.01
C PRO A 586 -25.13 2.00 33.35
N ALA A 587 -24.77 0.96 34.09
CA ALA A 587 -25.70 0.01 34.67
C ALA A 587 -26.60 0.69 35.72
N PRO A 588 -27.87 0.27 35.87
CA PRO A 588 -28.79 0.84 36.84
C PRO A 588 -28.49 0.32 38.27
N VAL A 589 -27.46 0.90 38.91
CA VAL A 589 -26.89 0.48 40.21
C VAL A 589 -27.83 0.70 41.43
N SER A 590 -29.05 1.17 41.24
CA SER A 590 -30.07 1.34 42.29
C SER A 590 -31.27 0.40 42.15
N GLU A 591 -31.35 -0.39 41.07
CA GLU A 591 -32.52 -1.23 40.76
C GLU A 591 -32.23 -2.73 40.97
N GLY A 592 -31.21 -3.11 41.76
CA GLY A 592 -30.88 -4.52 42.03
C GLY A 592 -29.61 -5.03 41.34
N ALA A 593 -28.82 -4.14 40.76
CA ALA A 593 -27.41 -4.36 40.42
C ALA A 593 -26.52 -3.59 41.40
N SER A 594 -25.30 -4.07 41.66
CA SER A 594 -24.32 -3.37 42.50
C SER A 594 -22.91 -3.51 41.93
N THR A 595 -21.97 -2.70 42.42
CA THR A 595 -20.55 -2.80 42.03
C THR A 595 -19.74 -3.57 43.07
N ILE A 596 -18.71 -4.29 42.64
CA ILE A 596 -17.80 -5.01 43.52
C ILE A 596 -16.50 -4.22 43.74
N HIS A 597 -15.96 -4.28 44.96
CA HIS A 597 -14.71 -3.58 45.28
C HIS A 597 -13.50 -4.27 44.66
N LEU A 598 -12.60 -3.45 44.09
CA LEU A 598 -11.29 -3.91 43.62
C LEU A 598 -10.32 -4.06 44.79
N PRO A 599 -9.37 -5.02 44.69
CA PRO A 599 -8.36 -5.25 45.71
C PRO A 599 -7.29 -4.15 45.70
N VAL A 600 -6.61 -3.97 46.83
CA VAL A 600 -5.42 -3.12 46.93
C VAL A 600 -4.28 -3.74 46.11
N LYS A 601 -3.41 -2.90 45.55
CA LYS A 601 -2.23 -3.33 44.78
C LYS A 601 -1.41 -4.36 45.57
N GLU A 602 -1.09 -5.48 44.92
CA GLU A 602 -0.21 -6.54 45.45
C GLU A 602 -0.64 -7.07 46.82
N CYS A 603 -1.95 -6.99 47.12
CA CYS A 603 -2.47 -7.56 48.35
C CYS A 603 -2.53 -9.08 48.29
N HIS A 604 -2.53 -9.71 49.46
CA HIS A 604 -2.64 -11.14 49.60
C HIS A 604 -3.84 -11.54 50.45
N ILE A 605 -4.44 -12.67 50.09
CA ILE A 605 -5.43 -13.39 50.90
C ILE A 605 -4.72 -14.57 51.56
N ALA A 606 -5.00 -14.80 52.84
CA ALA A 606 -4.41 -15.90 53.58
C ALA A 606 -4.92 -17.27 53.08
N GLU A 607 -4.07 -18.28 53.11
CA GLU A 607 -4.47 -19.66 52.85
C GLU A 607 -5.60 -20.11 53.79
N GLY A 608 -6.53 -20.91 53.28
CA GLY A 608 -7.70 -21.37 54.03
C GLY A 608 -8.81 -20.32 54.17
N THR A 609 -8.61 -19.08 53.71
CA THR A 609 -9.68 -18.08 53.67
C THR A 609 -10.77 -18.55 52.72
N ASN A 610 -12.01 -18.58 53.21
CA ASN A 610 -13.16 -18.96 52.40
C ASN A 610 -13.57 -17.81 51.47
N CYS A 611 -13.59 -18.09 50.17
CA CYS A 611 -14.00 -17.16 49.14
C CYS A 611 -15.09 -17.80 48.27
N THR A 612 -16.01 -16.99 47.78
CA THR A 612 -17.20 -17.46 47.07
C THR A 612 -17.08 -17.15 45.58
N VAL A 613 -17.34 -18.16 44.76
CA VAL A 613 -17.49 -18.02 43.31
C VAL A 613 -18.97 -17.95 42.98
N TYR A 614 -19.32 -17.16 41.98
CA TYR A 614 -20.70 -17.00 41.49
C TYR A 614 -20.76 -17.25 39.99
N GLY A 615 -21.83 -17.90 39.52
CA GLY A 615 -22.04 -18.12 38.08
C GLY A 615 -23.27 -18.96 37.73
N TRP A 616 -23.51 -19.11 36.42
CA TRP A 616 -24.61 -19.87 35.81
C TRP A 616 -24.10 -21.08 35.02
N GLY A 617 -22.93 -21.59 35.39
CA GLY A 617 -22.28 -22.69 34.70
C GLY A 617 -23.01 -24.01 34.85
N GLU A 618 -22.64 -24.96 33.99
CA GLU A 618 -23.30 -26.26 33.91
C GLU A 618 -23.07 -27.06 35.21
N THR A 619 -24.16 -27.39 35.91
CA THR A 619 -24.10 -28.09 37.21
C THR A 619 -24.09 -29.62 37.08
N LYS A 620 -24.72 -30.17 36.03
CA LYS A 620 -24.78 -31.60 35.65
C LYS A 620 -25.06 -31.66 34.15
N ASN A 621 -24.45 -32.57 33.39
CA ASN A 621 -24.60 -32.81 31.94
C ASN A 621 -26.07 -33.02 31.43
N THR A 622 -27.01 -32.18 31.81
CA THR A 622 -28.46 -32.35 31.68
C THR A 622 -29.18 -31.10 31.19
N GLY A 623 -28.47 -29.99 30.93
CA GLY A 623 -29.05 -28.78 30.38
C GLY A 623 -28.92 -27.57 31.31
N GLN A 624 -29.05 -26.40 30.68
CA GLN A 624 -28.80 -25.07 31.22
C GLN A 624 -29.47 -24.87 32.59
N ASP A 625 -28.66 -24.73 33.64
CA ASP A 625 -29.15 -24.21 34.91
C ASP A 625 -29.33 -22.70 34.76
N GLU A 626 -30.57 -22.24 34.83
CA GLU A 626 -30.89 -20.84 34.57
C GLU A 626 -30.74 -19.98 35.82
N VAL A 627 -30.49 -20.58 36.98
CA VAL A 627 -30.39 -19.91 38.29
C VAL A 627 -28.93 -19.57 38.62
N LEU A 628 -28.69 -18.41 39.22
CA LEU A 628 -27.37 -18.03 39.70
C LEU A 628 -26.99 -18.91 40.90
N HIS A 629 -25.89 -19.65 40.78
CA HIS A 629 -25.34 -20.47 41.84
C HIS A 629 -24.11 -19.80 42.48
N SER A 630 -23.81 -20.22 43.70
CA SER A 630 -22.58 -19.84 44.38
C SER A 630 -21.97 -21.01 45.13
N VAL A 631 -20.65 -21.05 45.18
CA VAL A 631 -19.88 -22.08 45.89
C VAL A 631 -18.78 -21.39 46.68
N THR A 632 -18.74 -21.66 47.98
CA THR A 632 -17.68 -21.19 48.88
C THR A 632 -16.54 -22.21 48.91
N MET A 633 -15.34 -21.75 48.59
CA MET A 633 -14.14 -22.58 48.52
C MET A 633 -12.95 -21.91 49.22
N PRO A 634 -12.09 -22.68 49.89
CA PRO A 634 -10.91 -22.13 50.57
C PRO A 634 -9.82 -21.76 49.56
N MET A 635 -9.12 -20.66 49.83
CA MET A 635 -7.89 -20.29 49.12
C MET A 635 -6.80 -21.32 49.37
N VAL A 636 -6.07 -21.69 48.31
CA VAL A 636 -5.04 -22.73 48.33
C VAL A 636 -3.67 -22.10 48.07
N ASN A 637 -2.63 -22.59 48.76
CA ASN A 637 -1.26 -22.10 48.55
C ASN A 637 -0.72 -22.45 47.15
N ASN A 638 0.27 -21.68 46.71
CA ASN A 638 0.86 -21.73 45.38
C ASN A 638 1.50 -23.10 45.06
N ASP A 639 2.00 -23.83 46.06
CA ASP A 639 2.62 -25.15 45.87
C ASP A 639 1.62 -26.22 45.39
N MET A 640 0.38 -26.18 45.88
CA MET A 640 -0.70 -27.04 45.37
C MET A 640 -1.23 -26.53 44.02
N CYS A 641 -1.24 -25.21 43.80
CA CYS A 641 -1.56 -24.59 42.51
C CYS A 641 -0.55 -25.02 41.41
N SER A 642 0.72 -25.19 41.79
CA SER A 642 1.84 -25.58 40.93
C SER A 642 1.73 -27.00 40.35
N GLN A 643 0.88 -27.86 40.92
CA GLN A 643 0.60 -29.19 40.39
C GLN A 643 -0.19 -29.15 39.06
N ILE A 644 -0.81 -28.00 38.75
CA ILE A 644 -1.41 -27.71 37.45
C ILE A 644 -0.26 -27.31 36.50
N LYS A 645 0.20 -28.25 35.66
CA LYS A 645 1.37 -28.08 34.77
C LYS A 645 1.33 -26.73 34.01
N GLY A 646 2.33 -25.89 34.26
CA GLY A 646 2.73 -24.79 33.36
C GLY A 646 2.43 -23.36 33.82
N ASP A 647 1.95 -23.12 35.05
CA ASP A 647 1.54 -21.76 35.44
C ASP A 647 1.75 -21.45 36.94
N ALA A 648 2.98 -21.63 37.43
CA ALA A 648 3.39 -21.22 38.77
C ALA A 648 3.96 -19.79 38.73
N GLY A 649 3.23 -18.81 39.29
CA GLY A 649 3.66 -17.41 39.36
C GLY A 649 2.69 -16.54 40.17
N GLU A 650 3.07 -15.29 40.48
CA GLU A 650 2.27 -14.36 41.30
C GLU A 650 1.01 -13.83 40.58
N SER A 651 0.89 -14.05 39.27
CA SER A 651 -0.21 -13.60 38.41
C SER A 651 -1.46 -14.48 38.47
N ARG A 652 -1.38 -15.64 39.14
CA ARG A 652 -2.47 -16.63 39.28
C ARG A 652 -2.72 -16.93 40.76
N ILE A 653 -3.96 -17.29 41.08
CA ILE A 653 -4.35 -17.80 42.40
C ILE A 653 -5.24 -19.02 42.24
N CYS A 654 -5.24 -19.89 43.25
CA CYS A 654 -6.03 -21.11 43.27
C CYS A 654 -6.99 -21.14 44.47
N ALA A 655 -8.17 -21.71 44.26
CA ALA A 655 -9.14 -21.97 45.33
C ALA A 655 -9.88 -23.31 45.11
N GLY A 656 -10.26 -23.98 46.19
CA GLY A 656 -11.01 -25.25 46.15
C GLY A 656 -10.13 -26.50 46.22
N GLY A 657 -10.48 -27.53 45.45
CA GLY A 657 -9.87 -28.87 45.51
C GLY A 657 -10.74 -29.95 46.18
N LYS A 658 -12.04 -29.67 46.34
CA LYS A 658 -13.03 -30.63 46.84
C LYS A 658 -13.84 -31.19 45.67
N VAL A 659 -13.91 -32.52 45.58
CA VAL A 659 -14.67 -33.21 44.52
C VAL A 659 -16.15 -32.80 44.58
N GLY A 660 -16.71 -32.43 43.43
CA GLY A 660 -18.12 -32.02 43.32
C GLY A 660 -18.37 -30.52 43.47
N GLU A 661 -17.34 -29.71 43.76
CA GLU A 661 -17.43 -28.25 43.91
C GLU A 661 -16.39 -27.58 43.00
N GLY A 662 -16.78 -26.58 42.20
CA GLY A 662 -15.82 -25.85 41.37
C GLY A 662 -16.46 -25.03 40.25
N VAL A 663 -15.59 -24.34 39.48
CA VAL A 663 -15.93 -23.60 38.26
C VAL A 663 -16.14 -24.58 37.11
N CYS A 664 -17.19 -24.40 36.31
CA CYS A 664 -17.40 -25.19 35.11
C CYS A 664 -17.64 -24.32 33.86
N ASP A 665 -18.02 -24.96 32.75
CA ASP A 665 -18.32 -24.28 31.50
C ASP A 665 -19.40 -23.22 31.70
N ARG A 666 -19.20 -22.05 31.05
CA ARG A 666 -20.01 -20.82 31.16
C ARG A 666 -19.83 -19.99 32.44
N ASP A 667 -19.13 -20.50 33.45
CA ASP A 667 -18.71 -19.68 34.61
C ASP A 667 -17.47 -18.81 34.33
N TYR A 668 -16.82 -19.00 33.17
CA TYR A 668 -15.59 -18.28 32.82
C TYR A 668 -15.80 -16.76 32.78
N GLY A 669 -14.83 -16.01 33.29
CA GLY A 669 -14.93 -14.57 33.49
C GLY A 669 -15.67 -14.16 34.76
N GLY A 670 -16.30 -15.10 35.48
CA GLY A 670 -16.99 -14.86 36.75
C GLY A 670 -16.06 -14.51 37.93
N PRO A 671 -16.60 -13.86 38.98
CA PRO A 671 -15.82 -13.41 40.12
C PRO A 671 -15.54 -14.51 41.14
N LEU A 672 -14.30 -14.55 41.65
CA LEU A 672 -13.96 -15.10 42.95
C LEU A 672 -13.91 -13.94 43.97
N VAL A 673 -14.82 -13.97 44.94
CA VAL A 673 -15.01 -12.89 45.93
C VAL A 673 -14.61 -13.36 47.31
N CYS A 674 -13.72 -12.64 47.98
CA CYS A 674 -13.46 -12.84 49.39
C CYS A 674 -14.16 -11.76 50.21
N GLN A 675 -14.65 -12.15 51.38
CA GLN A 675 -15.37 -11.26 52.28
C GLN A 675 -14.65 -11.19 53.63
N GLU A 676 -14.45 -9.97 54.13
CA GLU A 676 -14.05 -9.71 55.51
C GLU A 676 -14.99 -8.65 56.09
N HIS A 677 -15.71 -8.98 57.16
CA HIS A 677 -16.84 -8.19 57.69
C HIS A 677 -17.90 -7.90 56.59
N GLU A 678 -18.30 -6.64 56.41
CA GLU A 678 -19.26 -6.20 55.39
C GLU A 678 -18.62 -5.91 54.02
N ARG A 679 -17.30 -6.11 53.87
CA ARG A 679 -16.57 -5.75 52.64
C ARG A 679 -16.33 -6.98 51.77
N LYS A 680 -16.88 -6.93 50.55
CA LYS A 680 -16.67 -7.93 49.50
C LYS A 680 -15.70 -7.38 48.45
N VAL A 681 -14.63 -8.13 48.18
CA VAL A 681 -13.56 -7.75 47.25
C VAL A 681 -13.40 -8.85 46.22
N ILE A 682 -13.33 -8.49 44.93
CA ILE A 682 -12.98 -9.43 43.87
C ILE A 682 -11.47 -9.71 43.92
N VAL A 683 -11.10 -10.96 44.15
CA VAL A 683 -9.69 -11.36 44.22
C VAL A 683 -9.26 -12.13 42.98
N GLY A 684 -10.21 -12.76 42.29
CA GLY A 684 -9.94 -13.61 41.14
C GLY A 684 -10.99 -13.50 40.03
N VAL A 685 -10.55 -13.78 38.81
CA VAL A 685 -11.41 -13.98 37.62
C VAL A 685 -11.23 -15.42 37.13
N SER A 686 -12.34 -16.15 36.95
CA SER A 686 -12.31 -17.56 36.52
C SER A 686 -11.88 -17.70 35.05
N ILE A 687 -11.13 -18.77 34.74
CA ILE A 687 -10.59 -18.99 33.38
C ILE A 687 -10.80 -20.42 32.88
N GLN A 688 -10.90 -20.58 31.56
CA GLN A 688 -11.10 -21.88 30.89
C GLN A 688 -9.81 -22.70 30.81
N ARG A 689 -9.36 -23.23 31.95
CA ARG A 689 -8.26 -24.21 32.06
C ARG A 689 -8.48 -25.27 33.14
N THR A 690 -9.55 -25.16 33.91
CA THR A 690 -9.86 -26.04 35.04
C THR A 690 -10.83 -27.14 34.63
N LYS A 691 -10.56 -28.37 35.07
CA LYS A 691 -11.55 -29.46 34.93
C LYS A 691 -12.71 -29.21 35.90
N CYS A 692 -13.94 -29.23 35.40
CA CYS A 692 -15.14 -29.04 36.22
C CYS A 692 -15.15 -29.95 37.44
N ALA A 693 -15.43 -29.38 38.62
CA ALA A 693 -15.71 -30.07 39.87
C ALA A 693 -14.72 -31.21 40.24
N SER A 694 -13.44 -31.05 39.87
CA SER A 694 -12.38 -32.03 40.09
C SER A 694 -11.79 -31.92 41.52
N SER A 695 -11.00 -32.92 41.93
CA SER A 695 -10.16 -32.81 43.14
C SER A 695 -9.01 -31.80 42.99
N GLN A 696 -8.80 -31.26 41.78
CA GLN A 696 -7.83 -30.19 41.54
C GLN A 696 -8.45 -28.83 41.86
N PRO A 697 -7.70 -27.90 42.49
CA PRO A 697 -8.20 -26.56 42.74
C PRO A 697 -8.47 -25.80 41.43
N ALA A 698 -9.43 -24.89 41.48
CA ALA A 698 -9.74 -24.01 40.36
C ALA A 698 -8.72 -22.86 40.28
N LEU A 699 -8.30 -22.53 39.06
CA LEU A 699 -7.34 -21.49 38.72
C LEU A 699 -8.07 -20.19 38.36
N PHE A 700 -7.62 -19.09 38.94
CA PHE A 700 -8.13 -17.75 38.69
C PHE A 700 -6.99 -16.80 38.35
N VAL A 701 -7.30 -15.75 37.57
CA VAL A 701 -6.38 -14.63 37.41
C VAL A 701 -6.31 -13.83 38.70
N ASN A 702 -5.12 -13.51 39.21
CA ASN A 702 -4.95 -12.68 40.40
C ASN A 702 -5.28 -11.21 40.10
N VAL A 703 -6.42 -10.69 40.56
CA VAL A 703 -6.84 -9.31 40.29
C VAL A 703 -5.92 -8.29 40.96
N ALA A 704 -5.41 -8.61 42.16
CA ALA A 704 -4.48 -7.72 42.88
C ALA A 704 -3.18 -7.48 42.10
N PHE A 705 -2.69 -8.51 41.39
CA PHE A 705 -1.52 -8.41 40.53
C PHE A 705 -1.74 -7.45 39.34
N TYR A 706 -2.94 -7.43 38.75
CA TYR A 706 -3.27 -6.58 37.58
C TYR A 706 -3.94 -5.23 37.92
N SER A 707 -4.04 -4.90 39.21
CA SER A 707 -4.65 -3.66 39.72
C SER A 707 -4.12 -2.37 39.06
N GLU A 708 -2.81 -2.28 38.81
CA GLU A 708 -2.21 -1.12 38.14
C GLU A 708 -2.68 -0.97 36.69
N TRP A 709 -2.78 -2.08 35.96
CA TRP A 709 -3.33 -2.09 34.61
C TRP A 709 -4.80 -1.65 34.61
N ILE A 710 -5.60 -2.17 35.54
CA ILE A 710 -7.01 -1.76 35.69
C ILE A 710 -7.12 -0.25 35.93
N TYR A 711 -6.27 0.30 36.82
CA TYR A 711 -6.23 1.72 37.09
C TYR A 711 -5.78 2.56 35.88
N LYS A 712 -4.78 2.10 35.13
CA LYS A 712 -4.34 2.73 33.88
C LYS A 712 -5.47 2.79 32.84
N VAL A 713 -6.26 1.73 32.71
CA VAL A 713 -7.44 1.72 31.84
C VAL A 713 -8.43 2.80 32.27
N PHE A 714 -8.74 2.92 33.57
CA PHE A 714 -9.62 3.99 34.05
C PHE A 714 -9.07 5.40 33.77
N LYS A 715 -7.75 5.61 33.88
CA LYS A 715 -7.13 6.91 33.60
C LYS A 715 -7.19 7.29 32.12
N LEU A 716 -6.98 6.33 31.22
CA LEU A 716 -6.92 6.56 29.77
C LEU A 716 -8.31 6.59 29.10
N TYR A 717 -9.35 6.16 29.82
CA TYR A 717 -10.74 6.25 29.42
C TYR A 717 -11.56 6.95 30.51
N PRO A 718 -11.36 8.27 30.73
CA PRO A 718 -12.12 9.00 31.73
C PRO A 718 -13.61 8.98 31.36
N THR A 719 -14.47 8.80 32.36
CA THR A 719 -15.90 9.07 32.25
C THR A 719 -16.08 10.56 32.00
N GLU A 720 -16.72 10.95 30.90
CA GLU A 720 -17.10 12.35 30.69
C GLU A 720 -17.98 12.79 31.86
N GLU A 721 -17.49 13.73 32.68
CA GLU A 721 -18.31 14.40 33.68
C GLU A 721 -19.41 15.16 32.93
N ARG A 722 -20.64 14.65 33.00
CA ARG A 722 -21.81 15.41 32.54
C ARG A 722 -21.99 16.61 33.46
N ASN A 723 -21.78 17.80 32.91
CA ASN A 723 -22.36 19.05 33.44
C ASN A 723 -23.89 18.97 33.49
#